data_AF-A0A6L7WV76-F1
#
_entry.id   AF-A0A6L7WV76-F1
#
_cell.length_a   1.000
_cell.length_b   1.000
_cell.length_c   1.000
_cell.angle_alpha   90.00
_cell.angle_beta   90.00
_cell.angle_gamma   90.00
#
_symmetry.space_group_name_H-M   'P 1'
#
loop_
_entity.id
_entity.type
_entity.pdbx_description
1 polymer ?
#
loop_
_entity_poly.entity_id
_entity_poly.type
_entity_poly.pdbx_seq_one_letter_code
_entity_poly.pdbx_strand_id
1 'polypeptide(L)'
;MHRAALPAAALAVTSLIATGCGTPSAPEPPASDGPEDTLPAGPITFTRHVAPIVFEHCAACHRPGGSGPFTLLSYDDVARRARQIAEVTASRFMPPWLPEPGFGEFVGERRLTDTQIATLAAWAESGAAEGDASNLPEPPAATDGWALGEPDLTVTLPAPYTLPADGPDVFRNLVMPLPVGEPRWVKTVELRPGNPRFVHHAVMAVDDTTSSRRREAEEAEQPGEPGFSGMEMGLAFMPDGHLMGWTPGMAPNPGIDGLAWRLDPGTDFVLQLHMLPSGRPETIAPVAGFHFADAPPSGPPLYLIRLDADHLLDIPPGAADFVVSDAVVLPIDVELHAVYPHAHYLARSMEGRATLPDGTERWLIRIDDWDFDWQDVYRVREPYLLPAGTTLSMRFTYDNSADNPRNPNDPPRRVRAGNRSSDEMAHLQLQVRPRRAADLVLLRGSLYRPAIRRNPANPWSYYELGNALLEQDRLDEAARQYLAGLGADPTHVPSRTSLGAVRERQGRLDEAAAEFRTVVELDPGYADGHFNLGSVRLAQGRLEDAAGHLREALALEPDHGAAHTNLGYTLRELGRLDEAVTHHREALRLQPGSAEAHNNLGSALAMGGLLDEAIDQFQRALRLQPDHVPARQNLELAREIAAELERAGLR
;
A
#
# COMPACT_ATOMS: atom_id res chain seq x y z
N MET A 1 -32.42 1.41 -21.59
CA MET A 1 -33.16 1.69 -22.84
C MET A 1 -32.66 3.00 -23.44
N HIS A 2 -31.82 2.96 -24.48
CA HIS A 2 -31.84 3.85 -25.65
C HIS A 2 -30.73 3.42 -26.63
N ARG A 3 -31.14 3.10 -27.87
CA ARG A 3 -30.31 2.70 -29.01
C ARG A 3 -29.91 3.94 -29.84
N ALA A 4 -28.69 3.97 -30.38
CA ALA A 4 -28.32 4.59 -31.65
C ALA A 4 -26.90 4.11 -32.02
N ALA A 5 -26.70 3.22 -32.99
CA ALA A 5 -26.66 3.41 -34.46
C ALA A 5 -25.25 3.79 -34.97
N LEU A 6 -24.58 2.79 -35.56
CA LEU A 6 -23.40 2.91 -36.43
C LEU A 6 -23.76 3.62 -37.75
N PRO A 7 -22.75 4.13 -38.47
CA PRO A 7 -22.60 3.71 -39.86
C PRO A 7 -21.17 3.28 -40.21
N ALA A 8 -21.13 2.43 -41.23
CA ALA A 8 -19.94 1.84 -41.83
C ALA A 8 -19.46 2.62 -43.07
N ALA A 9 -18.24 2.25 -43.49
CA ALA A 9 -17.65 2.33 -44.83
C ALA A 9 -16.83 3.58 -45.21
N ALA A 10 -15.53 3.38 -45.45
CA ALA A 10 -14.96 3.47 -46.80
C ALA A 10 -13.55 2.83 -46.85
N LEU A 11 -13.37 1.88 -47.77
CA LEU A 11 -12.07 1.39 -48.24
C LEU A 11 -11.36 2.47 -49.07
N ALA A 12 -10.03 2.57 -48.91
CA ALA A 12 -9.14 2.93 -50.00
C ALA A 12 -7.81 2.17 -49.85
N VAL A 13 -7.52 1.33 -50.83
CA VAL A 13 -6.27 0.59 -51.04
C VAL A 13 -5.46 1.37 -52.07
N THR A 14 -4.20 1.71 -51.75
CA THR A 14 -3.11 1.69 -52.76
C THR A 14 -1.73 1.61 -52.11
N SER A 15 -0.93 0.67 -52.61
CA SER A 15 0.42 0.28 -52.24
C SER A 15 1.49 1.37 -52.43
N LEU A 16 2.61 1.29 -51.70
CA LEU A 16 3.94 1.09 -52.32
C LEU A 16 5.00 0.66 -51.29
N ILE A 17 5.92 -0.17 -51.79
CA ILE A 17 6.97 -0.93 -51.14
C ILE A 17 8.20 -0.03 -50.89
N ALA A 18 8.83 -0.15 -49.72
CA ALA A 18 10.30 -0.04 -49.60
C ALA A 18 10.79 -0.75 -48.32
N THR A 19 11.43 -1.89 -48.53
CA THR A 19 12.29 -2.59 -47.56
C THR A 19 13.48 -1.73 -47.16
N GLY A 20 13.71 -1.61 -45.86
CA GLY A 20 14.94 -1.06 -45.29
C GLY A 20 15.14 -1.58 -43.87
N CYS A 21 15.91 -2.65 -43.72
CA CYS A 21 16.46 -3.06 -42.43
C CYS A 21 17.44 -1.98 -41.96
N GLY A 22 17.08 -1.28 -40.88
CA GLY A 22 17.97 -0.39 -40.15
C GLY A 22 17.56 -0.44 -38.68
N THR A 23 18.43 -0.94 -37.83
CA THR A 23 18.34 -0.76 -36.38
C THR A 23 18.38 0.74 -36.08
N PRO A 24 17.35 1.34 -35.46
CA PRO A 24 17.47 2.71 -34.99
C PRO A 24 18.39 2.71 -33.76
N SER A 25 19.51 3.43 -33.83
CA SER A 25 20.24 3.82 -32.62
C SER A 25 19.34 4.73 -31.80
N ALA A 26 19.37 4.55 -30.47
CA ALA A 26 18.67 5.40 -29.53
C ALA A 26 18.98 6.90 -29.81
N PRO A 27 17.99 7.80 -29.71
CA PRO A 27 18.26 9.24 -29.76
C PRO A 27 19.10 9.62 -28.55
N GLU A 28 20.19 10.36 -28.78
CA GLU A 28 20.94 11.06 -27.73
C GLU A 28 20.01 12.00 -26.96
N PRO A 29 20.12 12.08 -25.62
CA PRO A 29 19.29 12.98 -24.83
C PRO A 29 19.57 14.45 -25.20
N PRO A 30 18.56 15.34 -25.18
CA PRO A 30 18.81 16.77 -25.26
C PRO A 30 19.65 17.19 -24.05
N ALA A 31 20.74 17.94 -24.31
CA ALA A 31 21.53 18.56 -23.26
C ALA A 31 20.62 19.43 -22.38
N SER A 32 20.63 19.20 -21.07
CA SER A 32 19.92 20.04 -20.12
C SER A 32 20.59 21.41 -20.04
N ASP A 33 19.87 22.47 -20.40
CA ASP A 33 20.27 23.86 -20.17
C ASP A 33 20.21 24.18 -18.66
N GLY A 34 21.22 23.72 -17.91
CA GLY A 34 21.55 24.18 -16.55
C GLY A 34 22.65 25.26 -16.59
N PRO A 35 22.84 26.04 -15.51
CA PRO A 35 23.80 27.15 -15.49
C PRO A 35 25.23 26.63 -15.69
N GLU A 36 26.03 27.39 -16.45
CA GLU A 36 27.39 27.07 -16.91
C GLU A 36 28.22 26.15 -15.98
N ASP A 37 28.53 24.97 -16.52
CA ASP A 37 29.28 23.86 -15.92
C ASP A 37 30.78 24.19 -15.79
N THR A 38 31.10 25.21 -14.99
CA THR A 38 32.49 25.64 -14.74
C THR A 38 32.76 25.75 -13.24
N LEU A 39 33.94 25.28 -12.84
CA LEU A 39 34.40 25.39 -11.45
C LEU A 39 34.34 26.85 -10.96
N PRO A 40 33.99 27.08 -9.68
CA PRO A 40 33.93 28.43 -9.12
C PRO A 40 35.23 29.21 -9.33
N ALA A 41 35.12 30.45 -9.78
CA ALA A 41 36.28 31.32 -9.93
C ALA A 41 36.80 31.81 -8.57
N GLY A 42 38.08 31.58 -8.28
CA GLY A 42 38.76 32.01 -7.05
C GLY A 42 38.89 30.89 -6.00
N PRO A 43 39.31 31.23 -4.76
CA PRO A 43 39.48 30.23 -3.71
C PRO A 43 38.15 29.55 -3.34
N ILE A 44 38.14 28.22 -3.38
CA ILE A 44 37.00 27.42 -2.93
C ILE A 44 37.03 27.35 -1.40
N THR A 45 35.88 27.58 -0.77
CA THR A 45 35.75 27.65 0.69
C THR A 45 34.52 26.89 1.16
N PHE A 46 34.53 26.48 2.42
CA PHE A 46 33.41 25.80 3.04
C PHE A 46 32.16 26.66 3.01
N THR A 47 32.22 27.87 3.57
CA THR A 47 31.05 28.70 3.77
C THR A 47 30.33 29.05 2.48
N ARG A 48 31.06 29.27 1.38
CA ARG A 48 30.47 29.71 0.11
C ARG A 48 30.14 28.57 -0.86
N HIS A 49 30.94 27.51 -0.88
CA HIS A 49 30.88 26.52 -1.97
C HIS A 49 30.56 25.11 -1.48
N VAL A 50 31.15 24.67 -0.36
CA VAL A 50 30.97 23.27 0.10
C VAL A 50 29.77 23.11 1.02
N ALA A 51 29.52 24.06 1.93
CA ALA A 51 28.38 24.01 2.85
C ALA A 51 27.04 23.88 2.09
N PRO A 52 26.76 24.65 1.01
CA PRO A 52 25.54 24.45 0.23
C PRO A 52 25.39 23.01 -0.29
N ILE A 53 26.46 22.46 -0.89
CA ILE A 53 26.45 21.09 -1.45
C ILE A 53 26.20 20.06 -0.34
N VAL A 54 26.95 20.15 0.76
CA VAL A 54 26.86 19.17 1.86
C VAL A 54 25.53 19.25 2.59
N PHE A 55 25.02 20.45 2.82
CA PHE A 55 23.74 20.66 3.51
C PHE A 55 22.56 20.19 2.66
N GLU A 56 22.63 20.37 1.35
CA GLU A 56 21.58 19.92 0.43
C GLU A 56 21.58 18.40 0.24
N HIS A 57 22.74 17.79 -0.01
CA HIS A 57 22.80 16.41 -0.49
C HIS A 57 23.20 15.37 0.57
N CYS A 58 23.86 15.79 1.66
CA CYS A 58 24.44 14.86 2.63
C CYS A 58 23.81 14.97 4.04
N ALA A 59 23.43 16.18 4.46
CA ALA A 59 23.02 16.44 5.84
C ALA A 59 21.74 15.73 6.27
N ALA A 60 20.84 15.38 5.34
CA ALA A 60 19.62 14.62 5.63
C ALA A 60 19.92 13.29 6.36
N CYS A 61 20.97 12.59 5.93
CA CYS A 61 21.45 11.36 6.56
C CYS A 61 22.52 11.63 7.64
N HIS A 62 23.40 12.61 7.40
CA HIS A 62 24.54 12.92 8.26
C HIS A 62 24.23 14.01 9.30
N ARG A 63 23.31 13.67 10.21
CA ARG A 63 22.87 14.53 11.32
C ARG A 63 22.69 13.69 12.59
N PRO A 64 22.63 14.31 13.79
CA PRO A 64 22.32 13.59 15.01
C PRO A 64 21.03 12.76 14.84
N GLY A 65 21.07 11.47 15.20
CA GLY A 65 19.94 10.55 15.04
C GLY A 65 19.62 10.11 13.60
N GLY A 66 20.37 10.59 12.59
CA GLY A 66 20.24 10.16 11.20
C GLY A 66 20.85 8.76 10.95
N SER A 67 20.70 8.27 9.72
CA SER A 67 21.27 6.98 9.29
C SER A 67 22.80 7.04 9.08
N GLY A 68 23.35 8.24 8.88
CA GLY A 68 24.78 8.44 8.70
C GLY A 68 25.56 8.21 10.00
N PRO A 69 26.76 7.59 9.94
CA PRO A 69 27.54 7.27 11.14
C PRO A 69 28.19 8.47 11.84
N PHE A 70 28.05 9.68 11.27
CA PHE A 70 28.60 10.94 11.78
C PHE A 70 27.82 12.13 11.22
N THR A 71 27.99 13.30 11.84
CA THR A 71 27.37 14.57 11.42
C THR A 71 28.18 15.27 10.34
N LEU A 72 27.49 16.08 9.52
CA LEU A 72 28.07 16.97 8.50
C LEU A 72 27.41 18.36 8.55
N LEU A 73 27.12 18.87 9.76
CA LEU A 73 26.36 20.13 9.97
C LEU A 73 27.25 21.34 10.31
N SER A 74 28.57 21.15 10.39
CA SER A 74 29.52 22.20 10.76
C SER A 74 30.79 22.13 9.92
N TYR A 75 31.55 23.23 9.86
CA TYR A 75 32.85 23.24 9.19
C TYR A 75 33.78 22.13 9.72
N ASP A 76 33.93 22.03 11.04
CA ASP A 76 34.82 21.03 11.66
C ASP A 76 34.43 19.60 11.30
N ASP A 77 33.13 19.30 11.21
CA ASP A 77 32.64 18.00 10.81
C ASP A 77 33.05 17.63 9.38
N VAL A 78 32.86 18.58 8.46
CA VAL A 78 33.12 18.39 7.03
C VAL A 78 34.62 18.42 6.75
N ALA A 79 35.37 19.36 7.32
CA ALA A 79 36.80 19.53 7.10
C ALA A 79 37.62 18.33 7.59
N ARG A 80 37.27 17.75 8.75
CA ARG A 80 37.88 16.50 9.25
C ARG A 80 37.73 15.32 8.26
N ARG A 81 36.77 15.41 7.34
CA ARG A 81 36.42 14.35 6.38
C ARG A 81 36.62 14.77 4.94
N ALA A 82 37.24 15.92 4.66
CA ALA A 82 37.31 16.50 3.32
C ALA A 82 37.85 15.50 2.29
N ARG A 83 38.95 14.80 2.62
CA ARG A 83 39.53 13.76 1.74
C ARG A 83 38.58 12.57 1.53
N GLN A 84 37.93 12.10 2.58
CA GLN A 84 36.97 10.99 2.50
C GLN A 84 35.77 11.38 1.63
N ILE A 85 35.23 12.59 1.82
CA ILE A 85 34.10 13.12 1.04
C ILE A 85 34.50 13.22 -0.43
N ALA A 86 35.67 13.78 -0.74
CA ALA A 86 36.16 13.86 -2.11
C ALA A 86 36.32 12.47 -2.75
N GLU A 87 36.85 11.50 -2.01
CA GLU A 87 37.05 10.12 -2.49
C GLU A 87 35.73 9.41 -2.79
N VAL A 88 34.78 9.40 -1.85
CA VAL A 88 33.50 8.69 -2.01
C VAL A 88 32.57 9.33 -3.04
N THR A 89 32.69 10.65 -3.24
CA THR A 89 31.93 11.36 -4.29
C THR A 89 32.55 11.17 -5.65
N ALA A 90 33.89 11.18 -5.78
CA ALA A 90 34.56 10.92 -7.04
C ALA A 90 34.41 9.47 -7.53
N SER A 91 34.39 8.49 -6.62
CA SER A 91 34.18 7.08 -6.96
C SER A 91 32.73 6.72 -7.23
N ARG A 92 31.80 7.67 -7.03
CA ARG A 92 30.36 7.44 -7.03
C ARG A 92 29.93 6.33 -6.08
N PHE A 93 30.56 6.27 -4.91
CA PHE A 93 30.07 5.43 -3.82
C PHE A 93 28.92 6.11 -3.05
N MET A 94 29.01 7.43 -2.85
CA MET A 94 28.01 8.25 -2.14
C MET A 94 28.03 9.68 -2.68
N PRO A 95 26.92 10.44 -2.68
CA PRO A 95 25.56 10.08 -2.23
C PRO A 95 24.88 9.05 -3.16
N PRO A 96 23.65 8.57 -2.91
CA PRO A 96 22.99 7.62 -3.80
C PRO A 96 22.88 8.20 -5.21
N TRP A 97 23.35 7.44 -6.22
CA TRP A 97 23.44 7.91 -7.60
C TRP A 97 22.22 7.53 -8.44
N LEU A 98 21.18 6.97 -7.85
CA LEU A 98 20.01 6.49 -8.60
C LEU A 98 18.87 7.52 -8.57
N PRO A 99 18.16 7.74 -9.69
CA PRO A 99 18.34 7.14 -11.03
C PRO A 99 19.29 7.97 -11.92
N GLU A 100 19.44 7.61 -13.19
CA GLU A 100 20.22 8.38 -14.17
C GLU A 100 19.56 9.73 -14.53
N PRO A 101 20.36 10.82 -14.64
CA PRO A 101 19.84 12.14 -14.93
C PRO A 101 19.31 12.22 -16.37
N GLY A 102 18.23 12.97 -16.58
CA GLY A 102 17.60 13.14 -17.90
C GLY A 102 16.66 12.02 -18.33
N PHE A 103 16.45 11.01 -17.47
CA PHE A 103 15.55 9.87 -17.71
C PHE A 103 14.33 9.89 -16.78
N GLY A 104 13.94 11.08 -16.34
CA GLY A 104 12.90 11.36 -15.37
C GLY A 104 13.27 12.60 -14.57
N GLU A 105 12.29 13.23 -13.93
CA GLU A 105 12.52 14.30 -12.95
C GLU A 105 11.80 13.93 -11.66
N PHE A 106 12.57 13.72 -10.59
CA PHE A 106 12.06 13.23 -9.33
C PHE A 106 12.26 14.22 -8.19
N VAL A 107 11.43 14.08 -7.16
CA VAL A 107 11.55 14.84 -5.92
C VAL A 107 12.63 14.22 -5.04
N GLY A 108 13.51 15.04 -4.49
CA GLY A 108 14.49 14.60 -3.49
C GLY A 108 15.70 13.86 -4.06
N GLU A 109 16.04 14.07 -5.33
CA GLU A 109 17.28 13.57 -5.93
C GLU A 109 18.49 14.10 -5.16
N ARG A 110 19.37 13.19 -4.71
CA ARG A 110 20.55 13.52 -3.87
C ARG A 110 21.86 13.51 -4.66
N ARG A 111 21.81 13.24 -5.95
CA ARG A 111 22.96 13.12 -6.84
C ARG A 111 23.73 14.45 -6.90
N LEU A 112 25.06 14.34 -6.99
CA LEU A 112 25.93 15.49 -7.26
C LEU A 112 26.20 15.61 -8.77
N THR A 113 26.24 16.86 -9.25
CA THR A 113 26.77 17.19 -10.58
C THR A 113 28.28 17.02 -10.63
N ASP A 114 28.85 16.84 -11.82
CA ASP A 114 30.30 16.71 -12.00
C ASP A 114 31.05 17.96 -11.48
N THR A 115 30.48 19.15 -11.66
CA THR A 115 31.02 20.39 -11.10
C THR A 115 30.98 20.42 -9.56
N GLN A 116 29.91 19.92 -8.93
CA GLN A 116 29.86 19.81 -7.46
C GLN A 116 30.92 18.82 -6.93
N ILE A 117 31.09 17.66 -7.58
CA ILE A 117 32.14 16.68 -7.24
C ILE A 117 33.52 17.33 -7.36
N ALA A 118 33.78 18.01 -8.48
CA ALA A 118 35.05 18.71 -8.70
C ALA A 118 35.28 19.83 -7.68
N THR A 119 34.23 20.53 -7.25
CA THR A 119 34.30 21.55 -6.18
C THR A 119 34.71 20.95 -4.84
N LEU A 120 34.11 19.82 -4.45
CA LEU A 120 34.48 19.10 -3.21
C LEU A 120 35.92 18.60 -3.26
N ALA A 121 36.34 18.04 -4.39
CA ALA A 121 37.71 17.56 -4.59
C ALA A 121 38.73 18.70 -4.49
N ALA A 122 38.52 19.78 -5.23
CA ALA A 122 39.42 20.93 -5.23
C ALA A 122 39.50 21.61 -3.86
N TRP A 123 38.38 21.71 -3.12
CA TRP A 123 38.39 22.21 -1.74
C TRP A 123 39.21 21.32 -0.80
N ALA A 124 39.06 20.00 -0.89
CA ALA A 124 39.81 19.05 -0.08
C ALA A 124 41.32 19.11 -0.39
N GLU A 125 41.69 19.22 -1.67
CA GLU A 125 43.08 19.35 -2.12
C GLU A 125 43.73 20.67 -1.70
N SER A 126 42.95 21.76 -1.65
CA SER A 126 43.44 23.08 -1.24
C SER A 126 43.55 23.27 0.27
N GLY A 127 43.42 22.20 1.07
CA GLY A 127 43.52 22.26 2.53
C GLY A 127 42.23 22.61 3.27
N ALA A 128 41.07 22.42 2.62
CA ALA A 128 39.74 22.55 3.22
C ALA A 128 39.47 23.91 3.89
N ALA A 129 39.72 25.02 3.19
CA ALA A 129 39.56 26.37 3.75
C ALA A 129 38.11 26.67 4.20
N GLU A 130 37.93 27.25 5.39
CA GLU A 130 36.59 27.59 5.91
C GLU A 130 35.92 28.71 5.11
N GLY A 131 36.60 29.84 4.93
CA GLY A 131 36.07 31.03 4.28
C GLY A 131 35.42 32.01 5.26
N ASP A 132 34.74 33.03 4.73
CA ASP A 132 34.07 34.07 5.53
C ASP A 132 32.74 33.53 6.07
N ALA A 133 32.57 33.61 7.40
CA ALA A 133 31.39 33.14 8.12
C ALA A 133 30.08 33.82 7.68
N SER A 134 30.14 35.05 7.15
CA SER A 134 28.95 35.75 6.63
C SER A 134 28.34 35.11 5.38
N ASN A 135 29.09 34.23 4.70
CA ASN A 135 28.60 33.47 3.55
C ASN A 135 28.03 32.10 3.93
N LEU A 136 28.16 31.68 5.20
CA LEU A 136 27.71 30.35 5.64
C LEU A 136 26.18 30.26 5.47
N PRO A 137 25.66 29.34 4.63
CA PRO A 137 24.23 29.07 4.61
C PRO A 137 23.77 28.54 5.96
N GLU A 138 22.51 28.79 6.30
CA GLU A 138 21.92 28.19 7.49
C GLU A 138 21.95 26.66 7.35
N PRO A 139 22.53 25.93 8.34
CA PRO A 139 22.47 24.48 8.30
C PRO A 139 21.01 24.01 8.35
N PRO A 140 20.67 22.87 7.72
CA PRO A 140 19.33 22.32 7.80
C PRO A 140 18.90 22.20 9.25
N ALA A 141 17.68 22.65 9.55
CA ALA A 141 17.17 22.61 10.92
C ALA A 141 17.30 21.19 11.49
N ALA A 142 17.74 21.09 12.75
CA ALA A 142 17.71 19.83 13.47
C ALA A 142 16.23 19.42 13.61
N THR A 143 15.74 18.53 12.74
CA THR A 143 14.39 17.98 12.87
C THR A 143 14.40 16.90 13.96
N ASP A 144 14.58 17.31 15.21
CA ASP A 144 14.31 16.41 16.35
C ASP A 144 12.80 16.06 16.41
N GLY A 145 11.97 16.89 15.73
CA GLY A 145 10.56 16.66 15.44
C GLY A 145 10.29 16.16 14.01
N TRP A 146 9.00 16.19 13.65
CA TRP A 146 8.46 15.70 12.38
C TRP A 146 8.78 16.63 11.21
N ALA A 147 9.26 16.06 10.10
CA ALA A 147 9.67 16.83 8.93
C ALA A 147 8.47 17.47 8.19
N LEU A 148 7.28 16.88 8.32
CA LEU A 148 6.03 17.39 7.76
C LEU A 148 5.27 18.32 8.73
N GLY A 149 5.84 18.65 9.88
CA GLY A 149 5.15 19.31 11.00
C GLY A 149 4.52 18.29 11.95
N GLU A 150 3.97 18.75 13.08
CA GLU A 150 3.36 17.83 14.07
C GLU A 150 2.19 17.04 13.46
N PRO A 151 2.13 15.71 13.63
CA PRO A 151 1.06 14.87 13.12
C PRO A 151 -0.21 15.01 13.97
N ASP A 152 -1.35 14.78 13.35
CA ASP A 152 -2.65 14.77 14.02
C ASP A 152 -2.82 13.55 14.94
N LEU A 153 -2.15 12.45 14.60
CA LEU A 153 -2.11 11.22 15.40
C LEU A 153 -0.70 10.64 15.39
N THR A 154 -0.15 10.40 16.57
CA THR A 154 1.11 9.66 16.74
C THR A 154 0.80 8.25 17.21
N VAL A 155 1.36 7.25 16.53
CA VAL A 155 1.20 5.84 16.82
C VAL A 155 2.56 5.26 17.22
N THR A 156 2.60 4.60 18.37
CA THR A 156 3.81 4.03 18.95
C THR A 156 3.63 2.54 19.19
N LEU A 157 4.72 1.80 19.10
CA LEU A 157 4.72 0.39 19.48
C LEU A 157 4.40 0.22 20.98
N PRO A 158 3.48 -0.68 21.39
CA PRO A 158 3.12 -0.85 22.80
C PRO A 158 4.29 -1.27 23.70
N ALA A 159 5.23 -2.07 23.16
CA ALA A 159 6.47 -2.47 23.81
C ALA A 159 7.59 -2.45 22.75
N PRO A 160 8.82 -2.01 23.07
CA PRO A 160 9.89 -1.97 22.09
C PRO A 160 10.31 -3.37 21.63
N TYR A 161 10.72 -3.50 20.38
CA TYR A 161 11.33 -4.70 19.85
C TYR A 161 12.84 -4.72 20.16
N THR A 162 13.41 -5.89 20.44
CA THR A 162 14.86 -6.04 20.64
C THR A 162 15.45 -6.75 19.43
N LEU A 163 16.20 -6.02 18.61
CA LEU A 163 16.96 -6.58 17.50
C LEU A 163 18.13 -7.41 18.07
N PRO A 164 18.29 -8.69 17.66
CA PRO A 164 19.43 -9.50 18.06
C PRO A 164 20.78 -8.92 17.62
N ALA A 165 21.84 -9.25 18.36
CA ALA A 165 23.20 -8.79 18.05
C ALA A 165 23.74 -9.37 16.74
N ASP A 166 23.50 -10.67 16.54
CA ASP A 166 24.05 -11.48 15.46
C ASP A 166 22.91 -12.26 14.79
N GLY A 167 23.14 -12.70 13.56
CA GLY A 167 22.18 -13.49 12.78
C GLY A 167 22.09 -13.03 11.34
N PRO A 168 21.16 -13.60 10.56
CA PRO A 168 20.77 -13.04 9.28
C PRO A 168 19.99 -11.72 9.48
N ASP A 169 19.71 -11.03 8.38
CA ASP A 169 18.81 -9.89 8.39
C ASP A 169 17.44 -10.28 8.98
N VAL A 170 16.85 -9.36 9.74
CA VAL A 170 15.59 -9.56 10.44
C VAL A 170 14.47 -8.85 9.70
N PHE A 171 13.45 -9.61 9.30
CA PHE A 171 12.17 -9.08 8.83
C PHE A 171 11.14 -9.24 9.93
N ARG A 172 10.60 -8.12 10.43
CA ARG A 172 9.62 -8.10 11.52
C ARG A 172 8.43 -7.24 11.15
N ASN A 173 7.23 -7.78 11.29
CA ASN A 173 5.96 -7.07 11.06
C ASN A 173 5.38 -6.67 12.41
N LEU A 174 5.47 -5.39 12.74
CA LEU A 174 5.01 -4.82 14.00
C LEU A 174 3.55 -4.38 13.85
N VAL A 175 2.68 -4.84 14.76
CA VAL A 175 1.23 -4.57 14.70
C VAL A 175 0.87 -3.53 15.76
N MET A 176 0.21 -2.44 15.35
CA MET A 176 -0.13 -1.32 16.21
C MET A 176 -1.60 -0.91 16.00
N PRO A 177 -2.49 -1.15 16.98
CA PRO A 177 -3.88 -0.71 16.88
C PRO A 177 -3.99 0.81 16.74
N LEU A 178 -4.81 1.29 15.80
CA LEU A 178 -5.00 2.72 15.57
C LEU A 178 -6.11 3.26 16.48
N PRO A 179 -5.83 4.26 17.34
CA PRO A 179 -6.80 4.77 18.30
C PRO A 179 -7.74 5.81 17.65
N VAL A 180 -8.43 5.42 16.57
CA VAL A 180 -9.43 6.26 15.89
C VAL A 180 -10.84 5.81 16.27
N GLY A 181 -11.63 6.72 16.84
CA GLY A 181 -13.01 6.45 17.26
C GLY A 181 -14.05 6.72 16.17
N GLU A 182 -13.65 7.36 15.08
CA GLU A 182 -14.49 7.66 13.92
C GLU A 182 -13.63 7.61 12.63
N PRO A 183 -14.26 7.45 11.44
CA PRO A 183 -13.52 7.44 10.19
C PRO A 183 -12.71 8.72 9.95
N ARG A 184 -11.45 8.58 9.52
CA ARG A 184 -10.54 9.69 9.19
C ARG A 184 -10.05 9.56 7.74
N TRP A 185 -9.57 10.67 7.18
CA TRP A 185 -8.98 10.71 5.84
C TRP A 185 -7.49 10.92 5.97
N VAL A 186 -6.67 9.89 5.72
CA VAL A 186 -5.22 9.95 5.88
C VAL A 186 -4.60 10.54 4.63
N LYS A 187 -3.96 11.70 4.77
CA LYS A 187 -3.23 12.38 3.70
C LYS A 187 -1.87 11.75 3.48
N THR A 188 -1.15 11.47 4.57
CA THR A 188 0.17 10.84 4.54
C THR A 188 0.54 10.30 5.91
N VAL A 189 1.55 9.42 5.94
CA VAL A 189 2.16 8.87 7.15
C VAL A 189 3.67 9.13 7.10
N GLU A 190 4.20 9.81 8.11
CA GLU A 190 5.65 9.96 8.30
C GLU A 190 6.14 8.87 9.26
N LEU A 191 7.20 8.15 8.87
CA LEU A 191 7.80 7.13 9.73
C LEU A 191 9.09 7.65 10.37
N ARG A 192 9.18 7.48 11.69
CA ARG A 192 10.44 7.48 12.43
C ARG A 192 10.75 6.04 12.83
N PRO A 193 11.74 5.37 12.23
CA PRO A 193 11.95 3.92 12.40
C PRO A 193 12.52 3.52 13.78
N GLY A 194 12.65 4.46 14.72
CA GLY A 194 13.29 4.26 16.01
C GLY A 194 14.81 4.34 15.92
N ASN A 195 15.44 3.45 15.14
CA ASN A 195 16.89 3.46 14.92
C ASN A 195 17.22 3.32 13.41
N PRO A 196 17.31 4.44 12.67
CA PRO A 196 17.51 4.42 11.21
C PRO A 196 18.89 3.92 10.77
N ARG A 197 19.81 3.64 11.70
CA ARG A 197 21.12 3.06 11.40
C ARG A 197 21.05 1.57 11.08
N PHE A 198 20.08 0.86 11.67
CA PHE A 198 19.95 -0.60 11.52
C PHE A 198 18.69 -1.00 10.75
N VAL A 199 17.75 -0.09 10.54
CA VAL A 199 16.60 -0.30 9.64
C VAL A 199 17.04 0.02 8.22
N HIS A 200 17.14 -1.02 7.37
CA HIS A 200 17.52 -0.90 5.97
C HIS A 200 16.36 -0.35 5.12
N HIS A 201 15.16 -0.85 5.34
CA HIS A 201 13.92 -0.26 4.81
C HIS A 201 12.74 -0.62 5.69
N ALA A 202 11.64 0.08 5.48
CA ALA A 202 10.36 -0.24 6.07
C ALA A 202 9.23 -0.16 5.04
N VAL A 203 8.23 -1.02 5.23
CA VAL A 203 6.98 -0.99 4.48
C VAL A 203 5.85 -0.80 5.48
N MET A 204 4.98 0.15 5.19
CA MET A 204 3.82 0.47 6.00
C MET A 204 2.56 -0.05 5.30
N ALA A 205 1.68 -0.65 6.09
CA ALA A 205 0.41 -1.18 5.64
C ALA A 205 -0.66 -0.96 6.72
N VAL A 206 -1.91 -1.20 6.36
CA VAL A 206 -3.04 -1.26 7.28
C VAL A 206 -3.70 -2.63 7.19
N ASP A 207 -4.24 -3.10 8.31
CA ASP A 207 -5.09 -4.28 8.39
C ASP A 207 -6.43 -3.83 8.97
N ASP A 208 -7.46 -3.75 8.13
CA ASP A 208 -8.83 -3.43 8.53
C ASP A 208 -9.57 -4.65 9.08
N THR A 209 -8.88 -5.79 9.20
CA THR A 209 -9.35 -7.01 9.86
C THR A 209 -8.64 -7.20 11.21
N THR A 210 -8.70 -8.41 11.77
CA THR A 210 -7.92 -8.81 12.95
C THR A 210 -6.78 -9.78 12.62
N SER A 211 -6.47 -9.99 11.34
CA SER A 211 -5.55 -11.05 10.89
C SER A 211 -4.12 -10.89 11.45
N SER A 212 -3.59 -9.67 11.44
CA SER A 212 -2.24 -9.37 11.89
C SER A 212 -2.09 -9.54 13.40
N ARG A 213 -3.10 -9.11 14.17
CA ARG A 213 -3.17 -9.35 15.63
C ARG A 213 -3.26 -10.84 15.97
N ARG A 214 -4.07 -11.61 15.24
CA ARG A 214 -4.16 -13.07 15.45
C ARG A 214 -2.82 -13.73 15.17
N ARG A 215 -2.17 -13.36 14.06
CA ARG A 215 -0.88 -13.89 13.67
C ARG A 215 0.23 -13.53 14.67
N GLU A 216 0.25 -12.29 15.14
CA GLU A 216 1.12 -11.88 16.25
C GLU A 216 0.90 -12.76 17.49
N ALA A 217 -0.35 -13.01 17.87
CA ALA A 217 -0.67 -13.86 19.03
C ALA A 217 -0.28 -15.34 18.85
N GLU A 218 -0.36 -15.88 17.62
CA GLU A 218 0.02 -17.26 17.29
C GLU A 218 1.53 -17.45 17.15
N GLU A 219 2.22 -16.47 16.58
CA GLU A 219 3.66 -16.53 16.27
C GLU A 219 4.54 -15.90 17.36
N ALA A 220 3.95 -15.37 18.43
CA ALA A 220 4.71 -14.79 19.55
C ALA A 220 5.73 -15.81 20.11
N GLU A 221 7.00 -15.64 19.72
CA GLU A 221 8.09 -16.53 20.14
C GLU A 221 8.31 -16.45 21.66
N GLN A 222 8.01 -15.28 22.24
CA GLN A 222 8.03 -15.03 23.67
C GLN A 222 6.79 -14.22 24.09
N PRO A 223 6.23 -14.47 25.30
CA PRO A 223 5.13 -13.66 25.81
C PRO A 223 5.50 -12.17 25.83
N GLY A 224 4.77 -11.36 25.06
CA GLY A 224 4.96 -9.92 24.99
C GLY A 224 6.01 -9.43 23.99
N GLU A 225 6.57 -10.29 23.14
CA GLU A 225 7.38 -9.84 22.00
C GLU A 225 6.47 -9.26 20.90
N PRO A 226 6.70 -8.03 20.43
CA PRO A 226 5.80 -7.38 19.47
C PRO A 226 6.00 -7.92 18.04
N GLY A 227 4.91 -8.06 17.32
CA GLY A 227 4.87 -8.43 15.91
C GLY A 227 5.10 -9.91 15.62
N PHE A 228 5.17 -10.24 14.33
CA PHE A 228 5.45 -11.57 13.81
C PHE A 228 6.53 -11.54 12.72
N SER A 229 7.18 -12.67 12.46
CA SER A 229 8.41 -12.77 11.67
C SER A 229 8.15 -12.93 10.16
N GLY A 230 9.07 -12.44 9.32
CA GLY A 230 9.08 -12.67 7.87
C GLY A 230 8.62 -11.49 7.02
N MET A 231 8.64 -11.66 5.70
CA MET A 231 8.31 -10.63 4.70
C MET A 231 6.81 -10.55 4.35
N GLU A 232 6.04 -11.59 4.68
CA GLU A 232 4.62 -11.64 4.35
C GLU A 232 3.81 -10.93 5.44
N MET A 233 3.14 -9.83 5.10
CA MET A 233 2.34 -9.03 6.05
C MET A 233 0.91 -9.57 6.28
N GLY A 234 0.61 -10.80 5.84
CA GLY A 234 -0.73 -11.38 5.99
C GLY A 234 -1.76 -10.69 5.09
N LEU A 235 -2.91 -10.31 5.65
CA LEU A 235 -3.94 -9.57 4.92
C LEU A 235 -3.72 -8.05 4.95
N ALA A 236 -2.68 -7.56 5.65
CA ALA A 236 -2.37 -6.14 5.66
C ALA A 236 -2.00 -5.66 4.25
N PHE A 237 -2.49 -4.47 3.89
CA PHE A 237 -2.36 -3.92 2.54
C PHE A 237 -2.00 -2.44 2.56
N MET A 238 -1.45 -1.96 1.45
CA MET A 238 -1.29 -0.53 1.22
C MET A 238 -2.60 0.05 0.67
N PRO A 239 -3.21 1.05 1.33
CA PRO A 239 -4.52 1.56 0.96
C PRO A 239 -4.45 2.35 -0.35
N ASP A 240 -5.49 2.19 -1.19
CA ASP A 240 -5.74 3.03 -2.37
C ASP A 240 -4.53 3.25 -3.29
N GLY A 241 -3.63 2.26 -3.45
CA GLY A 241 -2.45 2.37 -4.33
C GLY A 241 -1.34 3.30 -3.82
N HIS A 242 -1.37 3.67 -2.54
CA HIS A 242 -0.30 4.43 -1.91
C HIS A 242 0.97 3.59 -1.75
N LEU A 243 2.12 4.10 -2.19
CA LEU A 243 3.43 3.51 -1.91
C LEU A 243 3.91 4.03 -0.56
N MET A 244 3.71 3.25 0.49
CA MET A 244 4.05 3.63 1.86
C MET A 244 5.36 2.96 2.31
N GLY A 245 6.41 3.15 1.52
CA GLY A 245 7.77 2.71 1.84
C GLY A 245 8.56 3.77 2.58
N TRP A 246 9.62 3.35 3.27
CA TRP A 246 10.63 4.23 3.86
C TRP A 246 12.01 3.62 3.68
N THR A 247 12.99 4.44 3.31
CA THR A 247 14.41 4.08 3.30
C THR A 247 15.27 5.20 3.91
N PRO A 248 16.49 4.88 4.39
CA PRO A 248 17.42 5.87 4.88
C PRO A 248 17.64 7.05 3.93
N GLY A 249 17.30 8.25 4.38
CA GLY A 249 17.46 9.49 3.59
C GLY A 249 16.29 9.82 2.67
N MET A 250 15.27 8.96 2.55
CA MET A 250 14.06 9.22 1.78
C MET A 250 13.45 10.57 2.18
N ALA A 251 13.16 11.42 1.18
CA ALA A 251 12.49 12.68 1.44
C ALA A 251 11.05 12.40 1.91
N PRO A 252 10.58 13.03 3.00
CA PRO A 252 9.23 12.80 3.49
C PRO A 252 8.19 13.12 2.41
N ASN A 253 7.10 12.35 2.41
CA ASN A 253 6.00 12.56 1.47
C ASN A 253 4.94 13.44 2.12
N PRO A 254 4.78 14.72 1.71
CA PRO A 254 3.73 15.57 2.27
C PRO A 254 2.32 15.08 1.93
N GLY A 255 2.17 14.08 1.05
CA GLY A 255 0.89 13.63 0.53
C GLY A 255 0.37 14.58 -0.55
N ILE A 256 -0.74 14.20 -1.16
CA ILE A 256 -1.38 14.97 -2.24
C ILE A 256 -2.80 15.31 -1.80
N ASP A 257 -3.15 16.59 -1.83
CA ASP A 257 -4.49 17.04 -1.49
C ASP A 257 -5.53 16.40 -2.43
N GLY A 258 -6.59 15.84 -1.85
CA GLY A 258 -7.63 15.12 -2.60
C GLY A 258 -7.32 13.66 -2.92
N LEU A 259 -6.19 13.10 -2.47
CA LEU A 259 -5.83 11.67 -2.57
C LEU A 259 -5.75 10.98 -1.20
N ALA A 260 -6.32 11.59 -0.17
CA ALA A 260 -6.39 10.99 1.16
C ALA A 260 -7.21 9.69 1.12
N TRP A 261 -6.73 8.66 1.79
CA TRP A 261 -7.39 7.36 1.88
C TRP A 261 -8.20 7.25 3.18
N ARG A 262 -9.22 6.39 3.18
CA ARG A 262 -10.12 6.23 4.33
C ARG A 262 -9.50 5.33 5.38
N LEU A 263 -9.48 5.77 6.63
CA LEU A 263 -9.12 4.98 7.79
C LEU A 263 -10.35 4.82 8.70
N ASP A 264 -10.82 3.59 8.89
CA ASP A 264 -11.96 3.29 9.74
C ASP A 264 -11.53 2.81 11.14
N PRO A 265 -12.38 2.99 12.19
CA PRO A 265 -12.15 2.43 13.51
C PRO A 265 -11.90 0.91 13.49
N GLY A 266 -11.02 0.43 14.37
CA GLY A 266 -10.67 -1.00 14.47
C GLY A 266 -9.51 -1.45 13.58
N THR A 267 -9.03 -0.57 12.69
CA THR A 267 -7.88 -0.83 11.81
C THR A 267 -6.56 -0.89 12.60
N ASP A 268 -5.71 -1.86 12.28
CA ASP A 268 -4.33 -1.92 12.76
C ASP A 268 -3.37 -1.29 11.74
N PHE A 269 -2.33 -0.62 12.22
CA PHE A 269 -1.17 -0.24 11.43
C PHE A 269 -0.12 -1.33 11.52
N VAL A 270 0.31 -1.83 10.36
CA VAL A 270 1.28 -2.91 10.24
C VAL A 270 2.56 -2.33 9.63
N LEU A 271 3.63 -2.35 10.40
CA LEU A 271 4.93 -1.83 10.00
C LEU A 271 5.90 -2.99 9.84
N GLN A 272 6.23 -3.34 8.60
CA GLN A 272 7.33 -4.25 8.33
C GLN A 272 8.65 -3.50 8.37
N LEU A 273 9.58 -3.98 9.18
CA LEU A 273 10.96 -3.53 9.24
C LEU A 273 11.87 -4.62 8.69
N HIS A 274 12.74 -4.23 7.75
CA HIS A 274 13.91 -5.02 7.37
C HIS A 274 15.14 -4.42 8.06
N MET A 275 15.78 -5.20 8.92
CA MET A 275 16.84 -4.74 9.81
C MET A 275 18.12 -5.56 9.64
N LEU A 276 19.24 -4.86 9.61
CA LEU A 276 20.57 -5.45 9.50
C LEU A 276 21.15 -5.79 10.88
N PRO A 277 22.00 -6.83 10.99
CA PRO A 277 22.69 -7.15 12.23
C PRO A 277 23.51 -5.97 12.78
N SER A 278 23.41 -5.72 14.09
CA SER A 278 24.01 -4.56 14.75
C SER A 278 25.30 -4.87 15.52
N GLY A 279 25.66 -6.15 15.68
CA GLY A 279 26.82 -6.61 16.47
C GLY A 279 26.64 -6.48 17.99
N ARG A 280 25.48 -5.99 18.44
CA ARG A 280 25.02 -5.91 19.84
C ARG A 280 23.49 -5.78 19.85
N PRO A 281 22.78 -6.20 20.90
CA PRO A 281 21.34 -6.03 20.93
C PRO A 281 20.95 -4.55 20.84
N GLU A 282 19.98 -4.22 19.98
CA GLU A 282 19.51 -2.84 19.79
C GLU A 282 18.01 -2.76 20.08
N THR A 283 17.59 -1.70 20.75
CA THR A 283 16.18 -1.42 21.00
C THR A 283 15.58 -0.68 19.80
N ILE A 284 14.52 -1.25 19.22
CA ILE A 284 13.79 -0.72 18.08
C ILE A 284 12.41 -0.26 18.56
N ALA A 285 12.17 1.04 18.50
CA ALA A 285 10.94 1.69 18.95
C ALA A 285 10.46 2.69 17.87
N PRO A 286 9.81 2.20 16.81
CA PRO A 286 9.33 3.05 15.75
C PRO A 286 8.11 3.88 16.19
N VAL A 287 7.94 5.02 15.53
CA VAL A 287 6.83 5.93 15.72
C VAL A 287 6.32 6.36 14.35
N ALA A 288 5.01 6.25 14.13
CA ALA A 288 4.35 6.71 12.91
C ALA A 288 3.49 7.95 13.19
N GLY A 289 3.67 8.98 12.39
CA GLY A 289 2.91 10.24 12.44
C GLY A 289 1.89 10.27 11.30
N PHE A 290 0.61 10.22 11.65
CA PHE A 290 -0.49 10.31 10.70
C PHE A 290 -0.92 11.77 10.56
N HIS A 291 -0.95 12.24 9.31
CA HIS A 291 -1.51 13.53 8.93
C HIS A 291 -2.83 13.32 8.22
N PHE A 292 -3.90 13.93 8.73
CA PHE A 292 -5.23 13.79 8.18
C PHE A 292 -5.58 14.96 7.25
N ALA A 293 -6.41 14.69 6.25
CA ALA A 293 -7.05 15.72 5.44
C ALA A 293 -8.34 16.19 6.10
N ASP A 294 -8.68 17.47 5.92
CA ASP A 294 -9.91 18.08 6.43
C ASP A 294 -11.17 17.57 5.70
N ALA A 295 -11.01 16.97 4.51
CA ALA A 295 -12.09 16.56 3.63
C ALA A 295 -11.78 15.19 2.96
N PRO A 296 -12.83 14.44 2.55
CA PRO A 296 -12.66 13.22 1.76
C PRO A 296 -11.91 13.49 0.44
N PRO A 297 -11.33 12.44 -0.17
CA PRO A 297 -10.67 12.57 -1.47
C PRO A 297 -11.63 13.09 -2.53
N SER A 298 -11.08 13.84 -3.49
CA SER A 298 -11.85 14.37 -4.61
C SER A 298 -11.54 13.56 -5.87
N GLY A 299 -12.48 12.74 -6.34
CA GLY A 299 -12.28 11.89 -7.52
C GLY A 299 -11.78 10.47 -7.18
N PRO A 300 -11.23 9.73 -8.15
CA PRO A 300 -10.82 8.34 -7.94
C PRO A 300 -9.53 8.23 -7.10
N PRO A 301 -9.35 7.09 -6.40
CA PRO A 301 -8.12 6.79 -5.67
C PRO A 301 -6.93 6.56 -6.62
N LEU A 302 -5.73 6.46 -6.05
CA LEU A 302 -4.55 5.98 -6.77
C LEU A 302 -4.69 4.47 -7.05
N TYR A 303 -3.86 3.98 -7.96
CA TYR A 303 -3.74 2.58 -8.30
C TYR A 303 -2.31 2.24 -8.67
N LEU A 304 -1.87 1.02 -8.35
CA LEU A 304 -0.55 0.53 -8.70
C LEU A 304 -0.62 -0.40 -9.90
N ILE A 305 -0.05 0.05 -11.02
CA ILE A 305 0.22 -0.83 -12.15
C ILE A 305 1.57 -1.50 -11.89
N ARG A 306 1.60 -2.83 -11.82
CA ARG A 306 2.83 -3.62 -11.72
C ARG A 306 3.14 -4.28 -13.06
N LEU A 307 4.29 -3.95 -13.62
CA LEU A 307 4.96 -4.77 -14.62
C LEU A 307 5.88 -5.74 -13.88
N ASP A 308 5.83 -7.02 -14.24
CA ASP A 308 6.70 -8.03 -13.65
C ASP A 308 7.14 -9.11 -14.64
N ALA A 309 8.36 -9.60 -14.44
CA ALA A 309 8.96 -10.63 -15.28
C ALA A 309 9.58 -11.78 -14.46
N ASP A 310 9.10 -11.98 -13.23
CA ASP A 310 9.61 -13.00 -12.30
C ASP A 310 9.55 -14.41 -12.90
N HIS A 311 8.49 -14.70 -13.65
CA HIS A 311 8.30 -15.97 -14.35
C HIS A 311 9.36 -16.28 -15.41
N LEU A 312 10.16 -15.28 -15.82
CA LEU A 312 11.28 -15.43 -16.75
C LEU A 312 12.64 -15.59 -16.03
N LEU A 313 12.69 -15.42 -14.70
CA LEU A 313 13.93 -15.49 -13.93
C LEU A 313 14.35 -16.96 -13.68
N ASP A 314 15.29 -17.43 -14.49
CA ASP A 314 16.05 -18.68 -14.29
C ASP A 314 17.52 -18.44 -14.70
N ILE A 315 18.19 -17.58 -13.94
CA ILE A 315 19.51 -17.01 -14.25
C ILE A 315 20.60 -18.07 -14.05
N PRO A 316 21.28 -18.52 -15.12
CA PRO A 316 22.35 -19.52 -15.01
C PRO A 316 23.57 -18.97 -14.24
N PRO A 317 24.34 -19.81 -13.55
CA PRO A 317 25.63 -19.40 -13.00
C PRO A 317 26.57 -18.95 -14.12
N GLY A 318 27.25 -17.82 -13.94
CA GLY A 318 28.18 -17.28 -14.93
C GLY A 318 27.56 -16.36 -15.98
N ALA A 319 26.23 -16.19 -16.03
CA ALA A 319 25.58 -15.27 -16.96
C ALA A 319 25.87 -13.82 -16.57
N ALA A 320 26.33 -12.96 -17.49
CA ALA A 320 26.73 -11.57 -17.18
C ALA A 320 25.74 -10.51 -17.70
N ASP A 321 24.78 -10.91 -18.52
CA ASP A 321 23.85 -10.04 -19.26
C ASP A 321 22.47 -10.69 -19.43
N PHE A 322 21.97 -11.39 -18.40
CA PHE A 322 20.66 -12.03 -18.46
C PHE A 322 19.56 -10.97 -18.48
N VAL A 323 18.67 -10.98 -19.46
CA VAL A 323 17.65 -9.92 -19.65
C VAL A 323 16.25 -10.49 -19.50
N VAL A 324 15.40 -9.75 -18.80
CA VAL A 324 13.95 -9.96 -18.78
C VAL A 324 13.23 -8.64 -19.05
N SER A 325 12.01 -8.74 -19.56
CA SER A 325 11.19 -7.58 -19.91
C SER A 325 9.72 -7.88 -19.75
N ASP A 326 8.93 -6.83 -19.50
CA ASP A 326 7.48 -6.91 -19.56
C ASP A 326 6.89 -5.63 -20.18
N ALA A 327 5.67 -5.73 -20.70
CA ALA A 327 4.92 -4.59 -21.21
C ALA A 327 3.40 -4.75 -21.05
N VAL A 328 2.71 -3.61 -20.95
CA VAL A 328 1.25 -3.52 -20.91
C VAL A 328 0.75 -2.28 -21.64
N VAL A 329 -0.41 -2.40 -22.30
CA VAL A 329 -1.06 -1.28 -22.97
C VAL A 329 -2.15 -0.72 -22.06
N LEU A 330 -2.12 0.59 -21.82
CA LEU A 330 -3.13 1.26 -21.00
C LEU A 330 -4.50 1.26 -21.70
N PRO A 331 -5.58 0.76 -21.05
CA PRO A 331 -6.92 0.82 -21.63
C PRO A 331 -7.60 2.19 -21.42
N ILE A 332 -7.03 3.04 -20.57
CA ILE A 332 -7.60 4.30 -20.08
C ILE A 332 -6.50 5.35 -19.97
N ASP A 333 -6.90 6.61 -19.91
CA ASP A 333 -6.00 7.71 -19.54
C ASP A 333 -5.68 7.60 -18.04
N VAL A 334 -4.40 7.76 -17.69
CA VAL A 334 -3.93 7.81 -16.29
C VAL A 334 -2.92 8.93 -16.09
N GLU A 335 -2.87 9.49 -14.90
CA GLU A 335 -1.81 10.42 -14.47
C GLU A 335 -0.74 9.65 -13.68
N LEU A 336 0.54 9.80 -14.01
CA LEU A 336 1.64 9.15 -13.30
C LEU A 336 2.11 10.02 -12.14
N HIS A 337 2.24 9.45 -10.94
CA HIS A 337 2.68 10.13 -9.72
C HIS A 337 4.02 9.61 -9.16
N ALA A 338 4.29 8.32 -9.29
CA ALA A 338 5.55 7.75 -8.83
C ALA A 338 5.91 6.46 -9.57
N VAL A 339 7.20 6.15 -9.55
CA VAL A 339 7.79 4.94 -10.12
C VAL A 339 8.59 4.24 -9.02
N TYR A 340 8.40 2.93 -8.88
CA TYR A 340 9.12 2.12 -7.91
C TYR A 340 9.64 0.85 -8.58
N PRO A 341 10.91 0.82 -9.02
CA PRO A 341 11.56 -0.39 -9.48
C PRO A 341 12.04 -1.23 -8.29
N HIS A 342 12.02 -2.56 -8.42
CA HIS A 342 12.52 -3.49 -7.41
C HIS A 342 13.17 -4.72 -8.03
N ALA A 343 14.36 -5.05 -7.53
CA ALA A 343 15.18 -6.23 -7.87
C ALA A 343 16.25 -6.46 -6.79
N HIS A 344 16.93 -7.61 -6.81
CA HIS A 344 17.92 -7.98 -5.80
C HIS A 344 19.37 -7.80 -6.30
N TYR A 345 20.31 -8.52 -5.67
CA TYR A 345 21.75 -8.29 -5.79
C TYR A 345 22.37 -8.58 -7.16
N LEU A 346 21.75 -9.43 -7.98
CA LEU A 346 22.24 -9.73 -9.33
C LEU A 346 21.78 -8.70 -10.35
N ALA A 347 20.76 -7.89 -10.05
CA ALA A 347 20.35 -6.84 -10.97
C ALA A 347 21.51 -5.86 -11.18
N ARG A 348 21.70 -5.51 -12.45
CA ARG A 348 22.76 -4.62 -12.92
C ARG A 348 22.21 -3.30 -13.43
N SER A 349 21.08 -3.34 -14.12
CA SER A 349 20.47 -2.14 -14.70
C SER A 349 18.97 -2.35 -14.88
N MET A 350 18.20 -1.27 -14.87
CA MET A 350 16.80 -1.30 -15.27
C MET A 350 16.35 -0.07 -16.05
N GLU A 351 15.41 -0.27 -16.97
CA GLU A 351 14.79 0.77 -17.77
C GLU A 351 13.26 0.65 -17.68
N GLY A 352 12.58 1.78 -17.54
CA GLY A 352 11.14 1.92 -17.70
C GLY A 352 10.82 2.93 -18.79
N ARG A 353 9.96 2.57 -19.74
CA ARG A 353 9.54 3.46 -20.85
C ARG A 353 8.03 3.46 -21.04
N ALA A 354 7.50 4.59 -21.48
CA ALA A 354 6.14 4.76 -21.98
C ALA A 354 6.18 5.17 -23.45
N THR A 355 5.70 4.30 -24.35
CA THR A 355 5.52 4.62 -25.77
C THR A 355 4.07 5.07 -25.98
N LEU A 356 3.89 6.36 -26.27
CA LEU A 356 2.59 7.00 -26.49
C LEU A 356 1.91 6.47 -27.77
N PRO A 357 0.59 6.68 -27.94
CA PRO A 357 -0.15 6.20 -29.13
C PRO A 357 0.36 6.76 -30.46
N ASP A 358 1.01 7.92 -30.45
CA ASP A 358 1.64 8.54 -31.62
C ASP A 358 3.05 8.01 -31.93
N GLY A 359 3.57 7.09 -31.10
CA GLY A 359 4.91 6.52 -31.19
C GLY A 359 5.97 7.29 -30.41
N THR A 360 5.64 8.43 -29.80
CA THR A 360 6.57 9.19 -28.97
C THR A 360 6.97 8.39 -27.73
N GLU A 361 8.26 8.23 -27.49
CA GLU A 361 8.77 7.58 -26.28
C GLU A 361 9.02 8.59 -25.16
N ARG A 362 8.65 8.21 -23.95
CA ARG A 362 8.97 8.92 -22.70
C ARG A 362 9.65 7.98 -21.73
N TRP A 363 10.67 8.49 -21.04
CA TRP A 363 11.31 7.77 -19.96
C TRP A 363 10.46 7.81 -18.71
N LEU A 364 10.27 6.63 -18.11
CA LEU A 364 9.68 6.50 -16.78
C LEU A 364 10.78 6.49 -15.72
N ILE A 365 11.86 5.77 -15.97
CA ILE A 365 13.06 5.67 -15.13
C ILE A 365 14.19 4.98 -15.90
N ARG A 366 15.45 5.27 -15.54
CA ARG A 366 16.62 4.50 -15.97
C ARG A 366 17.64 4.42 -14.85
N ILE A 367 18.16 3.23 -14.60
CA ILE A 367 19.21 2.94 -13.61
C ILE A 367 20.26 2.09 -14.33
N ASP A 368 21.47 2.63 -14.51
CA ASP A 368 22.54 1.94 -15.24
C ASP A 368 23.46 1.10 -14.34
N ASP A 369 23.61 1.48 -13.07
CA ASP A 369 24.32 0.73 -12.03
C ASP A 369 23.41 0.46 -10.83
N TRP A 370 22.60 -0.58 -10.95
CA TRP A 370 21.67 -0.99 -9.91
C TRP A 370 22.38 -1.31 -8.60
N ASP A 371 21.83 -0.78 -7.51
CA ASP A 371 22.29 -1.04 -6.17
C ASP A 371 21.10 -1.43 -5.29
N PHE A 372 21.11 -2.67 -4.81
CA PHE A 372 20.05 -3.22 -3.96
C PHE A 372 19.86 -2.41 -2.68
N ASP A 373 20.93 -1.79 -2.18
CA ASP A 373 20.90 -1.00 -0.94
C ASP A 373 20.26 0.39 -1.16
N TRP A 374 20.05 0.79 -2.43
CA TRP A 374 19.52 2.11 -2.81
C TRP A 374 18.29 2.02 -3.72
N GLN A 375 17.25 1.39 -3.20
CA GLN A 375 15.92 1.36 -3.84
C GLN A 375 15.01 2.39 -3.16
N ASP A 376 14.33 3.22 -3.94
CA ASP A 376 13.49 4.30 -3.42
C ASP A 376 12.20 4.43 -4.25
N VAL A 377 11.18 5.10 -3.70
CA VAL A 377 9.98 5.49 -4.45
C VAL A 377 10.29 6.81 -5.17
N TYR A 378 10.51 6.73 -6.48
CA TYR A 378 10.82 7.87 -7.32
C TYR A 378 9.53 8.64 -7.67
N ARG A 379 9.18 9.60 -6.81
CA ARG A 379 8.03 10.49 -7.03
C ARG A 379 8.35 11.49 -8.12
N VAL A 380 7.54 11.54 -9.17
CA VAL A 380 7.76 12.50 -10.25
C VAL A 380 7.53 13.92 -9.71
N ARG A 381 8.36 14.86 -10.15
CA ARG A 381 8.30 16.26 -9.69
C ARG A 381 6.95 16.91 -10.01
N GLU A 382 6.48 16.69 -11.23
CA GLU A 382 5.18 17.14 -11.70
C GLU A 382 4.44 15.94 -12.30
N PRO A 383 3.29 15.53 -11.73
CA PRO A 383 2.47 14.47 -12.31
C PRO A 383 2.05 14.79 -13.75
N TYR A 384 2.02 13.78 -14.60
CA TYR A 384 1.71 13.97 -16.02
C TYR A 384 0.83 12.87 -16.61
N LEU A 385 0.06 13.23 -17.63
CA LEU A 385 -0.89 12.34 -18.29
C LEU A 385 -0.20 11.34 -19.23
N LEU A 386 -0.61 10.08 -19.12
CA LEU A 386 -0.37 8.99 -20.05
C LEU A 386 -1.71 8.58 -20.68
N PRO A 387 -1.93 8.85 -21.98
CA PRO A 387 -3.19 8.56 -22.64
C PRO A 387 -3.43 7.06 -22.83
N ALA A 388 -4.70 6.67 -22.96
CA ALA A 388 -5.10 5.33 -23.38
C ALA A 388 -4.39 4.92 -24.69
N GLY A 389 -3.95 3.67 -24.77
CA GLY A 389 -3.13 3.15 -25.87
C GLY A 389 -1.63 3.30 -25.67
N THR A 390 -1.18 4.02 -24.63
CA THR A 390 0.24 4.05 -24.25
C THR A 390 0.70 2.64 -23.87
N THR A 391 1.85 2.23 -24.41
CA THR A 391 2.54 1.00 -24.00
C THR A 391 3.54 1.33 -22.91
N LEU A 392 3.31 0.80 -21.71
CA LEU A 392 4.25 0.83 -20.60
C LEU A 392 5.14 -0.40 -20.70
N SER A 393 6.45 -0.24 -20.55
CA SER A 393 7.40 -1.33 -20.65
C SER A 393 8.52 -1.21 -19.63
N MET A 394 9.08 -2.35 -19.26
CA MET A 394 10.26 -2.44 -18.42
C MET A 394 11.28 -3.41 -19.00
N ARG A 395 12.55 -3.20 -18.67
CA ARG A 395 13.67 -4.10 -18.96
C ARG A 395 14.60 -4.15 -17.77
N PHE A 396 14.93 -5.34 -17.30
CA PHE A 396 15.98 -5.58 -16.30
C PHE A 396 17.11 -6.41 -16.92
N THR A 397 18.34 -6.11 -16.49
CA THR A 397 19.53 -6.90 -16.83
C THR A 397 20.17 -7.40 -15.54
N TYR A 398 20.63 -8.65 -15.51
CA TYR A 398 21.24 -9.31 -14.37
C TYR A 398 22.63 -9.86 -14.70
N ASP A 399 23.52 -9.81 -13.71
CA ASP A 399 24.88 -10.35 -13.74
C ASP A 399 25.08 -11.35 -12.59
N ASN A 400 25.04 -12.64 -12.93
CA ASN A 400 25.35 -13.78 -12.08
C ASN A 400 26.74 -14.36 -12.37
N SER A 401 27.67 -13.55 -12.86
CA SER A 401 29.07 -13.93 -13.03
C SER A 401 29.84 -13.84 -11.72
N ALA A 402 31.06 -14.39 -11.71
CA ALA A 402 32.00 -14.25 -10.60
C ALA A 402 32.65 -12.85 -10.56
N ASP A 403 32.50 -12.06 -11.64
CA ASP A 403 33.04 -10.70 -11.73
C ASP A 403 32.08 -9.66 -11.14
N ASN A 404 30.81 -10.02 -10.88
CA ASN A 404 29.87 -9.14 -10.17
C ASN A 404 30.23 -9.09 -8.68
N PRO A 405 30.75 -7.96 -8.16
CA PRO A 405 31.13 -7.84 -6.75
C PRO A 405 29.91 -7.86 -5.80
N ARG A 406 28.70 -7.62 -6.31
CA ARG A 406 27.45 -7.67 -5.56
C ARG A 406 26.83 -9.07 -5.54
N ASN A 407 27.40 -10.07 -6.25
CA ASN A 407 26.83 -11.42 -6.26
C ASN A 407 26.92 -12.05 -4.86
N PRO A 408 25.79 -12.44 -4.23
CA PRO A 408 25.81 -13.02 -2.89
C PRO A 408 26.26 -14.49 -2.88
N ASN A 409 26.56 -15.07 -4.05
CA ASN A 409 26.94 -16.46 -4.22
C ASN A 409 28.38 -16.58 -4.74
N ASP A 410 29.27 -17.10 -3.91
CA ASP A 410 30.64 -17.46 -4.31
C ASP A 410 30.90 -18.95 -4.00
N PRO A 411 31.03 -19.82 -5.03
CA PRO A 411 30.93 -19.52 -6.46
C PRO A 411 29.48 -19.24 -6.92
N PRO A 412 29.27 -18.59 -8.09
CA PRO A 412 27.93 -18.34 -8.63
C PRO A 412 27.11 -19.62 -8.78
N ARG A 413 25.82 -19.55 -8.41
CA ARG A 413 24.84 -20.63 -8.54
C ARG A 413 23.65 -20.18 -9.36
N ARG A 414 22.83 -21.11 -9.85
CA ARG A 414 21.58 -20.78 -10.54
C ARG A 414 20.64 -20.03 -9.60
N VAL A 415 20.10 -18.89 -10.03
CA VAL A 415 19.18 -18.06 -9.24
C VAL A 415 17.83 -17.96 -9.96
N ARG A 416 16.74 -17.94 -9.19
CA ARG A 416 15.35 -17.88 -9.67
C ARG A 416 14.59 -16.80 -8.94
N ALA A 417 13.37 -16.52 -9.39
CA ALA A 417 12.47 -15.64 -8.68
C ALA A 417 12.21 -16.10 -7.23
N GLY A 418 12.23 -15.17 -6.28
CA GLY A 418 11.90 -15.46 -4.88
C GLY A 418 12.09 -14.26 -3.95
N ASN A 419 11.56 -14.37 -2.74
CA ASN A 419 11.52 -13.25 -1.79
C ASN A 419 12.84 -13.01 -1.04
N ARG A 420 13.79 -13.96 -1.04
CA ARG A 420 15.06 -13.76 -0.35
C ARG A 420 15.97 -12.84 -1.18
N SER A 421 16.80 -12.05 -0.52
CA SER A 421 17.83 -11.24 -1.19
C SER A 421 18.81 -12.04 -2.06
N SER A 422 18.96 -13.34 -1.78
CA SER A 422 19.75 -14.28 -2.61
C SER A 422 18.98 -14.97 -3.74
N ASP A 423 17.66 -14.80 -3.78
CA ASP A 423 16.80 -15.05 -4.95
C ASP A 423 16.71 -13.73 -5.77
N GLU A 424 15.92 -13.67 -6.85
CA GLU A 424 15.76 -12.43 -7.65
C GLU A 424 14.31 -11.96 -7.86
N MET A 425 14.15 -10.70 -8.26
CA MET A 425 12.88 -10.09 -8.63
C MET A 425 13.05 -9.14 -9.81
N ALA A 426 12.00 -8.98 -10.62
CA ALA A 426 11.97 -8.06 -11.75
C ALA A 426 10.66 -7.27 -11.73
N HIS A 427 10.54 -6.24 -10.88
CA HIS A 427 9.27 -5.49 -10.74
C HIS A 427 9.46 -4.01 -11.07
N LEU A 428 8.52 -3.46 -11.83
CA LEU A 428 8.36 -2.02 -11.99
C LEU A 428 6.92 -1.65 -11.63
N GLN A 429 6.77 -0.95 -10.51
CA GLN A 429 5.49 -0.45 -10.04
C GLN A 429 5.33 1.02 -10.45
N LEU A 430 4.14 1.36 -10.94
CA LEU A 430 3.77 2.69 -11.37
C LEU A 430 2.55 3.12 -10.58
N GLN A 431 2.71 4.13 -9.73
CA GLN A 431 1.61 4.75 -9.01
C GLN A 431 0.92 5.72 -9.95
N VAL A 432 -0.33 5.40 -10.29
CA VAL A 432 -1.12 6.15 -11.25
C VAL A 432 -2.47 6.55 -10.70
N ARG A 433 -3.07 7.58 -11.28
CA ARG A 433 -4.42 8.02 -10.98
C ARG A 433 -5.30 7.94 -12.23
N PRO A 434 -6.39 7.14 -12.25
CA PRO A 434 -7.38 7.21 -13.31
C PRO A 434 -8.07 8.59 -13.33
N ARG A 435 -8.61 9.03 -14.47
CA ARG A 435 -9.42 10.28 -14.48
C ARG A 435 -10.82 10.11 -13.90
N ARG A 436 -11.40 8.90 -13.97
CA ARG A 436 -12.75 8.59 -13.52
C ARG A 436 -12.75 7.31 -12.70
N ALA A 437 -13.55 7.25 -11.63
CA ALA A 437 -13.68 6.04 -10.81
C ALA A 437 -14.11 4.80 -11.62
N ALA A 438 -15.01 4.99 -12.58
CA ALA A 438 -15.45 3.90 -13.48
C ALA A 438 -14.32 3.32 -14.36
N ASP A 439 -13.24 4.07 -14.58
CA ASP A 439 -12.12 3.62 -15.41
C ASP A 439 -11.19 2.65 -14.66
N LEU A 440 -11.14 2.74 -13.33
CA LEU A 440 -10.32 1.84 -12.50
C LEU A 440 -10.68 0.37 -12.74
N VAL A 441 -11.97 0.12 -12.93
CA VAL A 441 -12.49 -1.23 -13.17
C VAL A 441 -12.04 -1.79 -14.52
N LEU A 442 -11.96 -0.94 -15.55
CA LEU A 442 -11.42 -1.29 -16.86
C LEU A 442 -9.91 -1.53 -16.78
N LEU A 443 -9.18 -0.69 -16.05
CA LEU A 443 -7.75 -0.85 -15.82
C LEU A 443 -7.44 -2.20 -15.17
N ARG A 444 -8.01 -2.48 -13.99
CA ARG A 444 -7.84 -3.75 -13.27
C ARG A 444 -8.12 -4.96 -14.17
N GLY A 445 -9.28 -4.96 -14.83
CA GLY A 445 -9.66 -6.05 -15.74
C GLY A 445 -8.70 -6.28 -16.91
N SER A 446 -8.02 -5.22 -17.39
CA SER A 446 -7.02 -5.31 -18.46
C SER A 446 -5.68 -5.90 -18.00
N LEU A 447 -5.32 -5.73 -16.72
CA LEU A 447 -4.05 -6.15 -16.14
C LEU A 447 -4.07 -7.63 -15.73
N TYR A 448 -5.16 -8.09 -15.10
CA TYR A 448 -5.23 -9.46 -14.57
C TYR A 448 -5.39 -10.53 -15.65
N ARG A 449 -5.98 -10.20 -16.80
CA ARG A 449 -6.11 -11.17 -17.91
C ARG A 449 -4.74 -11.62 -18.46
N PRO A 450 -3.79 -10.72 -18.78
CA PRO A 450 -2.40 -11.07 -19.03
C PRO A 450 -1.74 -11.83 -17.88
N ALA A 451 -1.90 -11.37 -16.63
CA ALA A 451 -1.30 -12.01 -15.46
C ALA A 451 -1.71 -13.49 -15.34
N ILE A 452 -3.01 -13.79 -15.49
CA ILE A 452 -3.54 -15.16 -15.52
C ILE A 452 -2.89 -16.01 -16.63
N ARG A 453 -2.67 -15.43 -17.82
CA ARG A 453 -2.01 -16.17 -18.92
C ARG A 453 -0.55 -16.49 -18.61
N ARG A 454 0.16 -15.60 -17.90
CA ARG A 454 1.56 -15.80 -17.51
C ARG A 454 1.70 -16.81 -16.38
N ASN A 455 0.82 -16.73 -15.38
CA ASN A 455 0.83 -17.64 -14.24
C ASN A 455 -0.61 -18.13 -13.92
N PRO A 456 -1.10 -19.15 -14.62
CA PRO A 456 -2.45 -19.68 -14.41
C PRO A 456 -2.60 -20.44 -13.08
N ALA A 457 -1.51 -20.69 -12.37
CA ALA A 457 -1.50 -21.34 -11.06
C ALA A 457 -1.64 -20.33 -9.89
N ASN A 458 -1.63 -19.02 -10.15
CA ASN A 458 -1.81 -18.02 -9.10
C ASN A 458 -3.31 -17.72 -8.87
N PRO A 459 -3.91 -18.15 -7.75
CA PRO A 459 -5.33 -17.94 -7.47
C PRO A 459 -5.68 -16.45 -7.29
N TRP A 460 -4.75 -15.62 -6.80
CA TRP A 460 -4.95 -14.18 -6.58
C TRP A 460 -5.27 -13.42 -7.87
N SER A 461 -4.69 -13.83 -9.01
CA SER A 461 -4.95 -13.16 -10.29
C SER A 461 -6.41 -13.36 -10.75
N TYR A 462 -6.99 -14.52 -10.47
CA TYR A 462 -8.40 -14.76 -10.75
C TYR A 462 -9.31 -14.08 -9.74
N TYR A 463 -8.94 -14.09 -8.46
CA TYR A 463 -9.64 -13.37 -7.40
C TYR A 463 -9.80 -11.87 -7.75
N GLU A 464 -8.70 -11.22 -8.11
CA GLU A 464 -8.71 -9.80 -8.46
C GLU A 464 -9.48 -9.49 -9.74
N LEU A 465 -9.38 -10.36 -10.76
CA LEU A 465 -10.23 -10.23 -11.94
C LEU A 465 -11.72 -10.42 -11.59
N GLY A 466 -12.02 -11.34 -10.68
CA GLY A 466 -13.36 -11.57 -10.15
C GLY A 466 -13.92 -10.33 -9.44
N ASN A 467 -13.13 -9.69 -8.57
CA ASN A 467 -13.48 -8.45 -7.87
C ASN A 467 -13.76 -7.32 -8.87
N ALA A 468 -12.88 -7.14 -9.86
CA ALA A 468 -13.08 -6.15 -10.91
C ALA A 468 -14.34 -6.42 -11.76
N LEU A 469 -14.78 -7.67 -11.91
CA LEU A 469 -16.04 -8.01 -12.59
C LEU A 469 -17.26 -7.81 -11.68
N LEU A 470 -17.13 -8.10 -10.39
CA LEU A 470 -18.17 -7.91 -9.39
C LEU A 470 -18.54 -6.44 -9.23
N GLU A 471 -17.56 -5.53 -9.27
CA GLU A 471 -17.78 -4.08 -9.28
C GLU A 471 -18.53 -3.59 -10.52
N GLN A 472 -18.49 -4.34 -11.62
CA GLN A 472 -19.28 -4.07 -12.84
C GLN A 472 -20.67 -4.73 -12.79
N ASP A 473 -21.05 -5.32 -11.65
CA ASP A 473 -22.26 -6.13 -11.47
C ASP A 473 -22.33 -7.37 -12.40
N ARG A 474 -21.17 -7.84 -12.89
CA ARG A 474 -21.06 -9.00 -13.78
C ARG A 474 -20.93 -10.29 -12.97
N LEU A 475 -21.94 -10.58 -12.16
CA LEU A 475 -21.95 -11.66 -11.16
C LEU A 475 -21.51 -13.02 -11.74
N ASP A 476 -22.04 -13.42 -12.91
CA ASP A 476 -21.71 -14.71 -13.53
C ASP A 476 -20.27 -14.80 -14.03
N GLU A 477 -19.68 -13.68 -14.43
CA GLU A 477 -18.29 -13.64 -14.84
C GLU A 477 -17.35 -13.63 -13.63
N ALA A 478 -17.70 -12.88 -12.59
CA ALA A 478 -16.99 -12.89 -11.32
C ALA A 478 -16.95 -14.30 -10.70
N ALA A 479 -18.11 -14.96 -10.59
CA ALA A 479 -18.22 -16.33 -10.08
C ALA A 479 -17.34 -17.32 -10.87
N ARG A 480 -17.28 -17.18 -12.21
CA ARG A 480 -16.40 -18.00 -13.05
C ARG A 480 -14.92 -17.78 -12.75
N GLN A 481 -14.51 -16.54 -12.47
CA GLN A 481 -13.12 -16.28 -12.10
C GLN A 481 -12.79 -16.84 -10.72
N TYR A 482 -13.66 -16.64 -9.71
CA TYR A 482 -13.43 -17.24 -8.38
C TYR A 482 -13.33 -18.76 -8.46
N LEU A 483 -14.20 -19.41 -9.25
CA LEU A 483 -14.10 -20.86 -9.50
C LEU A 483 -12.79 -21.26 -10.20
N ALA A 484 -12.31 -20.47 -11.16
CA ALA A 484 -11.03 -20.73 -11.83
C ALA A 484 -9.85 -20.58 -10.85
N GLY A 485 -9.88 -19.57 -9.98
CA GLY A 485 -8.90 -19.40 -8.90
C GLY A 485 -8.90 -20.57 -7.91
N LEU A 486 -10.08 -21.06 -7.52
CA LEU A 486 -10.22 -22.25 -6.69
C LEU A 486 -9.79 -23.55 -7.40
N GLY A 487 -9.77 -23.55 -8.74
CA GLY A 487 -9.17 -24.62 -9.53
C GLY A 487 -7.64 -24.61 -9.47
N ALA A 488 -7.02 -23.44 -9.31
CA ALA A 488 -5.58 -23.29 -9.11
C ALA A 488 -5.18 -23.61 -7.65
N ASP A 489 -5.94 -23.12 -6.69
CA ASP A 489 -5.78 -23.44 -5.27
C ASP A 489 -7.15 -23.62 -4.57
N PRO A 490 -7.55 -24.87 -4.26
CA PRO A 490 -8.80 -25.14 -3.57
C PRO A 490 -8.87 -24.59 -2.13
N THR A 491 -7.74 -24.23 -1.53
CA THR A 491 -7.67 -23.70 -0.16
C THR A 491 -7.71 -22.18 -0.10
N HIS A 492 -7.81 -21.50 -1.26
CA HIS A 492 -7.78 -20.04 -1.33
C HIS A 492 -9.05 -19.39 -0.76
N VAL A 493 -9.02 -19.09 0.54
CA VAL A 493 -10.13 -18.53 1.33
C VAL A 493 -10.75 -17.27 0.70
N PRO A 494 -10.00 -16.25 0.24
CA PRO A 494 -10.61 -15.02 -0.33
C PRO A 494 -11.51 -15.28 -1.54
N SER A 495 -11.10 -16.18 -2.45
CA SER A 495 -11.92 -16.58 -3.60
C SER A 495 -13.15 -17.38 -3.20
N ARG A 496 -13.01 -18.25 -2.19
CA ARG A 496 -14.11 -19.05 -1.64
C ARG A 496 -15.19 -18.17 -1.00
N THR A 497 -14.77 -17.23 -0.15
CA THR A 497 -15.65 -16.23 0.49
C THR A 497 -16.38 -15.39 -0.56
N SER A 498 -15.65 -14.87 -1.55
CA SER A 498 -16.25 -14.02 -2.59
C SER A 498 -17.20 -14.78 -3.51
N LEU A 499 -16.92 -16.05 -3.80
CA LEU A 499 -17.85 -16.92 -4.52
C LEU A 499 -19.14 -17.16 -3.72
N GLY A 500 -19.03 -17.37 -2.40
CA GLY A 500 -20.17 -17.45 -1.49
C GLY A 500 -21.05 -16.20 -1.56
N ALA A 501 -20.44 -15.03 -1.42
CA ALA A 501 -21.13 -13.74 -1.47
C ALA A 501 -21.81 -13.49 -2.84
N VAL A 502 -21.15 -13.84 -3.94
CA VAL A 502 -21.76 -13.74 -5.28
C VAL A 502 -22.96 -14.68 -5.42
N ARG A 503 -22.86 -15.92 -4.94
CA ARG A 503 -23.98 -16.87 -4.98
C ARG A 503 -25.16 -16.43 -4.13
N GLU A 504 -24.90 -15.83 -2.98
CA GLU A 504 -25.93 -15.23 -2.14
C GLU A 504 -26.65 -14.09 -2.88
N ARG A 505 -25.91 -13.17 -3.50
CA ARG A 505 -26.49 -12.10 -4.35
C ARG A 505 -27.29 -12.65 -5.54
N GLN A 506 -26.97 -13.85 -6.03
CA GLN A 506 -27.73 -14.56 -7.05
C GLN A 506 -28.96 -15.31 -6.50
N GLY A 507 -29.22 -15.27 -5.18
CA GLY A 507 -30.29 -16.01 -4.52
C GLY A 507 -30.02 -17.52 -4.36
N ARG A 508 -28.79 -17.98 -4.63
CA ARG A 508 -28.38 -19.39 -4.57
C ARG A 508 -27.90 -19.73 -3.15
N LEU A 509 -28.81 -19.59 -2.18
CA LEU A 509 -28.47 -19.64 -0.75
C LEU A 509 -27.82 -20.96 -0.30
N ASP A 510 -28.28 -22.11 -0.82
CA ASP A 510 -27.67 -23.40 -0.48
C ASP A 510 -26.21 -23.51 -0.94
N GLU A 511 -25.93 -22.97 -2.12
CA GLU A 511 -24.59 -22.98 -2.69
C GLU A 511 -23.68 -21.96 -2.02
N ALA A 512 -24.19 -20.81 -1.61
CA ALA A 512 -23.47 -19.84 -0.80
C ALA A 512 -23.10 -20.43 0.56
N ALA A 513 -24.05 -21.07 1.24
CA ALA A 513 -23.83 -21.72 2.52
C ALA A 513 -22.82 -22.88 2.46
N ALA A 514 -22.75 -23.58 1.31
CA ALA A 514 -21.73 -24.60 1.09
C ALA A 514 -20.32 -23.99 1.02
N GLU A 515 -20.14 -22.88 0.29
CA GLU A 515 -18.82 -22.22 0.19
C GLU A 515 -18.41 -21.62 1.55
N PHE A 516 -19.31 -20.93 2.26
CA PHE A 516 -19.00 -20.36 3.58
C PHE A 516 -18.72 -21.43 4.65
N ARG A 517 -19.37 -22.59 4.58
CA ARG A 517 -19.02 -23.72 5.44
C ARG A 517 -17.58 -24.19 5.18
N THR A 518 -17.18 -24.28 3.92
CA THR A 518 -15.79 -24.63 3.59
C THR A 518 -14.80 -23.55 4.04
N VAL A 519 -15.18 -22.26 4.00
CA VAL A 519 -14.36 -21.19 4.58
C VAL A 519 -14.10 -21.44 6.07
N VAL A 520 -15.15 -21.72 6.85
CA VAL A 520 -15.04 -22.03 8.29
C VAL A 520 -14.27 -23.34 8.55
N GLU A 521 -14.37 -24.33 7.66
CA GLU A 521 -13.58 -25.58 7.75
C GLU A 521 -12.08 -25.35 7.50
N LEU A 522 -11.74 -24.42 6.59
CA LEU A 522 -10.35 -24.08 6.25
C LEU A 522 -9.71 -23.15 7.29
N ASP A 523 -10.48 -22.18 7.79
CA ASP A 523 -10.06 -21.24 8.82
C ASP A 523 -11.17 -21.07 9.88
N PRO A 524 -11.18 -21.92 10.92
CA PRO A 524 -12.13 -21.81 12.03
C PRO A 524 -11.98 -20.52 12.85
N GLY A 525 -10.85 -19.81 12.74
CA GLY A 525 -10.60 -18.54 13.43
C GLY A 525 -11.09 -17.32 12.66
N TYR A 526 -11.67 -17.50 11.46
CA TYR A 526 -12.14 -16.41 10.63
C TYR A 526 -13.55 -15.95 10.99
N ALA A 527 -13.64 -14.89 11.80
CA ALA A 527 -14.90 -14.32 12.27
C ALA A 527 -15.88 -14.00 11.12
N ASP A 528 -15.41 -13.39 10.03
CA ASP A 528 -16.26 -13.11 8.86
C ASP A 528 -16.75 -14.37 8.15
N GLY A 529 -15.99 -15.47 8.19
CA GLY A 529 -16.44 -16.77 7.68
C GLY A 529 -17.67 -17.27 8.46
N HIS A 530 -17.61 -17.19 9.79
CA HIS A 530 -18.73 -17.50 10.68
C HIS A 530 -19.90 -16.52 10.49
N PHE A 531 -19.63 -15.22 10.39
CA PHE A 531 -20.65 -14.20 10.14
C PHE A 531 -21.39 -14.44 8.82
N ASN A 532 -20.67 -14.65 7.72
CA ASN A 532 -21.24 -14.89 6.40
C ASN A 532 -22.07 -16.19 6.36
N LEU A 533 -21.59 -17.26 7.00
CA LEU A 533 -22.36 -18.48 7.14
C LEU A 533 -23.62 -18.25 8.00
N GLY A 534 -23.51 -17.55 9.13
CA GLY A 534 -24.65 -17.18 9.96
C GLY A 534 -25.69 -16.34 9.21
N SER A 535 -25.24 -15.36 8.42
CA SER A 535 -26.10 -14.49 7.62
C SER A 535 -26.87 -15.28 6.55
N VAL A 536 -26.20 -16.17 5.82
CA VAL A 536 -26.90 -16.98 4.81
C VAL A 536 -27.86 -17.99 5.46
N ARG A 537 -27.53 -18.54 6.64
CA ARG A 537 -28.45 -19.40 7.40
C ARG A 537 -29.69 -18.65 7.87
N LEU A 538 -29.52 -17.38 8.26
CA LEU A 538 -30.64 -16.50 8.58
C LEU A 538 -31.53 -16.28 7.35
N ALA A 539 -30.95 -16.00 6.19
CA ALA A 539 -31.68 -15.87 4.93
C ALA A 539 -32.43 -17.16 4.52
N GLN A 540 -31.91 -18.32 4.91
CA GLN A 540 -32.56 -19.63 4.73
C GLN A 540 -33.66 -19.92 5.78
N GLY A 541 -33.87 -19.05 6.77
CA GLY A 541 -34.79 -19.27 7.87
C GLY A 541 -34.32 -20.30 8.90
N ARG A 542 -33.04 -20.69 8.88
CA ARG A 542 -32.43 -21.62 9.85
C ARG A 542 -31.92 -20.87 11.07
N LEU A 543 -32.86 -20.35 11.85
CA LEU A 543 -32.57 -19.36 12.89
C LEU A 543 -31.61 -19.87 13.98
N GLU A 544 -31.76 -21.09 14.47
CA GLU A 544 -30.87 -21.64 15.51
C GLU A 544 -29.44 -21.82 15.02
N ASP A 545 -29.27 -22.25 13.78
CA ASP A 545 -27.96 -22.45 13.15
C ASP A 545 -27.29 -21.10 12.86
N ALA A 546 -28.06 -20.13 12.37
CA ALA A 546 -27.62 -18.75 12.22
C ALA A 546 -27.12 -18.18 13.56
N ALA A 547 -27.90 -18.34 14.63
CA ALA A 547 -27.52 -17.89 15.97
C ALA A 547 -26.29 -18.60 16.53
N GLY A 548 -26.03 -19.85 16.14
CA GLY A 548 -24.81 -20.57 16.50
C GLY A 548 -23.57 -19.94 15.85
N HIS A 549 -23.59 -19.79 14.53
CA HIS A 549 -22.47 -19.21 13.79
C HIS A 549 -22.22 -17.73 14.13
N LEU A 550 -23.27 -16.93 14.32
CA LEU A 550 -23.12 -15.52 14.72
C LEU A 550 -22.53 -15.37 16.13
N ARG A 551 -22.82 -16.30 17.05
CA ARG A 551 -22.16 -16.31 18.37
C ARG A 551 -20.68 -16.65 18.26
N GLU A 552 -20.31 -17.58 17.38
CA GLU A 552 -18.90 -17.91 17.15
C GLU A 552 -18.14 -16.73 16.54
N ALA A 553 -18.74 -16.03 15.56
CA ALA A 553 -18.18 -14.79 15.03
C ALA A 553 -17.91 -13.76 16.14
N LEU A 554 -18.85 -13.59 17.09
CA LEU A 554 -18.69 -12.69 18.23
C LEU A 554 -17.75 -13.20 19.33
N ALA A 555 -17.53 -14.52 19.41
CA ALA A 555 -16.52 -15.09 20.31
C ALA A 555 -15.11 -14.79 19.80
N LEU A 556 -14.93 -14.82 18.47
CA LEU A 556 -13.68 -14.48 17.78
C LEU A 556 -13.46 -12.96 17.72
N GLU A 557 -14.52 -12.20 17.45
CA GLU A 557 -14.48 -10.74 17.31
C GLU A 557 -15.66 -10.09 18.07
N PRO A 558 -15.49 -9.78 19.37
CA PRO A 558 -16.56 -9.22 20.19
C PRO A 558 -17.10 -7.86 19.73
N ASP A 559 -16.30 -7.09 18.98
CA ASP A 559 -16.70 -5.77 18.47
C ASP A 559 -17.28 -5.82 17.04
N HIS A 560 -17.68 -7.01 16.54
CA HIS A 560 -18.25 -7.16 15.19
C HIS A 560 -19.72 -6.67 15.13
N GLY A 561 -19.90 -5.40 14.77
CA GLY A 561 -21.21 -4.73 14.82
C GLY A 561 -22.30 -5.35 13.93
N ALA A 562 -21.92 -5.86 12.75
CA ALA A 562 -22.87 -6.53 11.86
C ALA A 562 -23.31 -7.89 12.42
N ALA A 563 -22.40 -8.65 13.05
CA ALA A 563 -22.75 -9.90 13.72
C ALA A 563 -23.68 -9.65 14.92
N HIS A 564 -23.45 -8.61 15.72
CA HIS A 564 -24.38 -8.17 16.78
C HIS A 564 -25.77 -7.86 16.23
N THR A 565 -25.85 -7.13 15.12
CA THR A 565 -27.12 -6.77 14.48
C THR A 565 -27.87 -8.01 13.99
N ASN A 566 -27.19 -8.90 13.25
CA ASN A 566 -27.79 -10.12 12.72
C ASN A 566 -28.18 -11.10 13.83
N LEU A 567 -27.39 -11.21 14.91
CA LEU A 567 -27.72 -12.07 16.04
C LEU A 567 -28.92 -11.52 16.80
N GLY A 568 -28.99 -10.21 17.03
CA GLY A 568 -30.15 -9.57 17.64
C GLY A 568 -31.43 -9.82 16.84
N TYR A 569 -31.37 -9.65 15.51
CA TYR A 569 -32.50 -9.97 14.63
C TYR A 569 -32.89 -11.45 14.72
N THR A 570 -31.92 -12.37 14.64
CA THR A 570 -32.15 -13.82 14.70
C THR A 570 -32.79 -14.23 16.03
N LEU A 571 -32.32 -13.67 17.15
CA LEU A 571 -32.85 -13.96 18.48
C LEU A 571 -34.27 -13.42 18.67
N ARG A 572 -34.57 -12.25 18.07
CA ARG A 572 -35.93 -11.71 18.04
C ARG A 572 -36.90 -12.65 17.33
N GLU A 573 -36.51 -13.16 16.17
CA GLU A 573 -37.32 -14.15 15.41
C GLU A 573 -37.47 -15.48 16.17
N LEU A 574 -36.49 -15.86 16.99
CA LEU A 574 -36.57 -17.01 17.90
C LEU A 574 -37.40 -16.73 19.19
N GLY A 575 -37.89 -15.51 19.39
CA GLY A 575 -38.61 -15.10 20.61
C GLY A 575 -37.71 -14.92 21.85
N ARG A 576 -36.38 -14.91 21.68
CA ARG A 576 -35.39 -14.69 22.75
C ARG A 576 -35.11 -13.20 22.92
N LEU A 577 -36.14 -12.46 23.32
CA LEU A 577 -36.20 -10.99 23.22
C LEU A 577 -35.17 -10.27 24.10
N ASP A 578 -34.92 -10.75 25.32
CA ASP A 578 -33.93 -10.13 26.23
C ASP A 578 -32.50 -10.20 25.69
N GLU A 579 -32.13 -11.34 25.09
CA GLU A 579 -30.83 -11.48 24.42
C GLU A 579 -30.78 -10.62 23.16
N ALA A 580 -31.86 -10.55 22.39
CA ALA A 580 -31.94 -9.68 21.21
C ALA A 580 -31.70 -8.20 21.56
N VAL A 581 -32.32 -7.70 22.63
CA VAL A 581 -32.13 -6.35 23.15
C VAL A 581 -30.66 -6.11 23.55
N THR A 582 -30.03 -7.09 24.20
CA THR A 582 -28.61 -7.01 24.58
C THR A 582 -27.72 -6.82 23.36
N HIS A 583 -27.88 -7.67 22.33
CA HIS A 583 -27.06 -7.58 21.13
C HIS A 583 -27.33 -6.32 20.31
N HIS A 584 -28.58 -5.84 20.24
CA HIS A 584 -28.89 -4.56 19.58
C HIS A 584 -28.33 -3.35 20.32
N ARG A 585 -28.27 -3.37 21.65
CA ARG A 585 -27.58 -2.33 22.44
C ARG A 585 -26.09 -2.31 22.17
N GLU A 586 -25.47 -3.48 22.01
CA GLU A 586 -24.05 -3.57 21.68
C GLU A 586 -23.75 -3.10 20.25
N ALA A 587 -24.59 -3.47 19.28
CA ALA A 587 -24.53 -2.90 17.93
C ALA A 587 -24.62 -1.36 17.94
N LEU A 588 -25.48 -0.78 18.80
CA LEU A 588 -25.59 0.66 18.99
C LEU A 588 -24.40 1.28 19.75
N ARG A 589 -23.75 0.54 20.66
CA ARG A 589 -22.50 0.99 21.29
C ARG A 589 -21.40 1.15 20.24
N LEU A 590 -21.31 0.19 19.32
CA LEU A 590 -20.33 0.15 18.22
C LEU A 590 -20.67 1.17 17.14
N GLN A 591 -21.96 1.35 16.82
CA GLN A 591 -22.42 2.30 15.80
C GLN A 591 -23.59 3.20 16.30
N PRO A 592 -23.31 4.22 17.13
CA PRO A 592 -24.34 5.08 17.73
C PRO A 592 -25.17 5.90 16.75
N GLY A 593 -24.67 6.07 15.52
CA GLY A 593 -25.31 6.82 14.45
C GLY A 593 -26.27 6.02 13.55
N SER A 594 -26.48 4.73 13.82
CA SER A 594 -27.29 3.86 12.96
C SER A 594 -28.79 3.98 13.26
N ALA A 595 -29.53 4.61 12.34
CA ALA A 595 -31.00 4.68 12.42
C ALA A 595 -31.64 3.28 12.36
N GLU A 596 -31.06 2.38 11.56
CA GLU A 596 -31.51 0.99 11.44
C GLU A 596 -31.32 0.21 12.74
N ALA A 597 -30.18 0.37 13.41
CA ALA A 597 -29.93 -0.29 14.69
C ALA A 597 -30.90 0.19 15.79
N HIS A 598 -31.21 1.50 15.82
CA HIS A 598 -32.26 2.04 16.71
C HIS A 598 -33.64 1.46 16.38
N ASN A 599 -33.99 1.34 15.10
CA ASN A 599 -35.23 0.68 14.69
C ASN A 599 -35.27 -0.79 15.16
N ASN A 600 -34.19 -1.55 14.96
CA ASN A 600 -34.15 -2.97 15.32
C ASN A 600 -34.25 -3.18 16.84
N LEU A 601 -33.56 -2.35 17.64
CA LEU A 601 -33.73 -2.34 19.10
C LEU A 601 -35.17 -2.02 19.50
N GLY A 602 -35.77 -0.98 18.90
CA GLY A 602 -37.16 -0.61 19.15
C GLY A 602 -38.14 -1.74 18.84
N SER A 603 -37.94 -2.46 17.72
CA SER A 603 -38.77 -3.61 17.36
C SER A 603 -38.65 -4.76 18.35
N ALA A 604 -37.45 -5.06 18.84
CA ALA A 604 -37.24 -6.09 19.87
C ALA A 604 -37.92 -5.71 21.20
N LEU A 605 -37.77 -4.44 21.63
CA LEU A 605 -38.43 -3.92 22.83
C LEU A 605 -39.96 -3.94 22.73
N ALA A 606 -40.51 -3.55 21.58
CA ALA A 606 -41.95 -3.57 21.35
C ALA A 606 -42.52 -4.99 21.42
N MET A 607 -41.85 -5.98 20.81
CA MET A 607 -42.23 -7.38 20.93
C MET A 607 -42.14 -7.89 22.38
N GLY A 608 -41.23 -7.33 23.19
CA GLY A 608 -41.08 -7.63 24.61
C GLY A 608 -42.09 -6.91 25.51
N GLY A 609 -42.99 -6.09 24.94
CA GLY A 609 -43.98 -5.30 25.68
C GLY A 609 -43.44 -4.01 26.29
N LEU A 610 -42.16 -3.67 26.07
CA LEU A 610 -41.52 -2.44 26.56
C LEU A 610 -41.78 -1.28 25.59
N LEU A 611 -43.06 -0.93 25.42
CA LEU A 611 -43.53 0.00 24.39
C LEU A 611 -42.97 1.42 24.54
N ASP A 612 -42.77 1.92 25.77
CA ASP A 612 -42.24 3.27 25.98
C ASP A 612 -40.76 3.38 25.55
N GLU A 613 -39.95 2.38 25.90
CA GLU A 613 -38.56 2.30 25.44
C GLU A 613 -38.50 2.14 23.91
N ALA A 614 -39.37 1.31 23.34
CA ALA A 614 -39.46 1.13 21.89
C ALA A 614 -39.77 2.44 21.16
N ILE A 615 -40.73 3.21 21.66
CA ILE A 615 -41.11 4.52 21.11
C ILE A 615 -39.93 5.49 21.10
N ASP A 616 -39.14 5.57 22.18
CA ASP A 616 -37.96 6.43 22.21
C ASP A 616 -36.90 6.00 21.18
N GLN A 617 -36.68 4.69 21.02
CA GLN A 617 -35.74 4.18 20.01
C GLN A 617 -36.19 4.50 18.59
N PHE A 618 -37.47 4.31 18.24
CA PHE A 618 -37.97 4.70 16.92
C PHE A 618 -37.87 6.21 16.68
N GLN A 619 -38.13 7.03 17.71
CA GLN A 619 -37.92 8.48 17.61
C GLN A 619 -36.44 8.82 17.40
N ARG A 620 -35.51 8.11 18.03
CA ARG A 620 -34.07 8.30 17.81
C ARG A 620 -33.67 7.93 16.38
N ALA A 621 -34.19 6.82 15.85
CA ALA A 621 -34.01 6.45 14.45
C ALA A 621 -34.49 7.57 13.51
N LEU A 622 -35.67 8.14 13.75
CA LEU A 622 -36.22 9.24 12.93
C LEU A 622 -35.51 10.58 13.13
N ARG A 623 -34.84 10.82 14.27
CA ARG A 623 -33.97 12.00 14.45
C ARG A 623 -32.69 11.87 13.61
N LEU A 624 -32.12 10.67 13.53
CA LEU A 624 -30.94 10.38 12.72
C LEU A 624 -31.28 10.36 11.22
N GLN A 625 -32.42 9.76 10.88
CA GLN A 625 -32.89 9.62 9.51
C GLN A 625 -34.41 9.88 9.42
N PRO A 626 -34.83 11.13 9.14
CA PRO A 626 -36.25 11.51 9.11
C PRO A 626 -37.12 10.77 8.08
N ASP A 627 -36.53 10.25 7.00
CA ASP A 627 -37.19 9.50 5.94
C ASP A 627 -37.16 7.98 6.14
N HIS A 628 -36.70 7.48 7.29
CA HIS A 628 -36.62 6.05 7.60
C HIS A 628 -38.03 5.42 7.76
N VAL A 629 -38.57 4.87 6.67
CA VAL A 629 -39.95 4.36 6.58
C VAL A 629 -40.28 3.29 7.64
N PRO A 630 -39.46 2.23 7.86
CA PRO A 630 -39.80 1.19 8.84
C PRO A 630 -39.95 1.74 10.27
N ALA A 631 -39.02 2.58 10.73
CA ALA A 631 -39.09 3.25 12.03
C ALA A 631 -40.36 4.09 12.21
N ARG A 632 -40.82 4.79 11.16
CA ARG A 632 -42.07 5.56 11.21
C ARG A 632 -43.28 4.66 11.42
N GLN A 633 -43.36 3.59 10.62
CA GLN A 633 -44.46 2.61 10.72
C GLN A 633 -44.46 1.91 12.08
N ASN A 634 -43.28 1.50 12.57
CA ASN A 634 -43.13 0.87 13.87
C ASN A 634 -43.48 1.82 15.02
N LEU A 635 -43.14 3.11 14.91
CA LEU A 635 -43.52 4.13 15.90
C LEU A 635 -45.03 4.34 15.96
N GLU A 636 -45.69 4.42 14.80
CA GLU A 636 -47.15 4.54 14.71
C GLU A 636 -47.83 3.35 15.37
N LEU A 637 -47.42 2.14 15.00
CA LEU A 637 -47.95 0.90 15.57
C LEU A 637 -47.73 0.80 17.08
N ALA A 638 -46.51 1.11 17.56
CA ALA A 638 -46.21 1.05 18.99
C ALA A 638 -47.06 2.03 19.80
N ARG A 639 -47.36 3.21 19.27
CA ARG A 639 -48.24 4.20 19.90
C ARG A 639 -49.70 3.76 19.93
N GLU A 640 -50.18 3.14 18.85
CA GLU A 640 -51.54 2.59 18.80
C GLU A 640 -51.74 1.51 19.86
N ILE A 641 -50.81 0.55 19.94
CA ILE A 641 -50.84 -0.52 20.96
C ILE A 641 -50.78 0.08 22.36
N ALA A 642 -49.89 1.04 22.60
CA ALA A 642 -49.75 1.70 23.91
C ALA A 642 -51.04 2.41 24.33
N ALA A 643 -51.71 3.11 23.41
CA ALA A 643 -52.99 3.78 23.65
C ALA A 643 -54.16 2.79 23.85
N GLU A 644 -54.12 1.63 23.21
CA GLU A 644 -55.10 0.55 23.44
C GLU A 644 -54.95 -0.08 24.82
N LEU A 645 -53.72 -0.38 25.25
CA LEU A 645 -53.44 -0.92 26.58
C LEU A 645 -53.85 0.07 27.69
N GLU A 646 -53.61 1.37 27.49
CA GLU A 646 -54.10 2.44 28.37
C GLU A 646 -55.63 2.43 28.48
N ARG A 647 -56.34 2.41 27.34
CA ARG A 647 -57.80 2.39 27.31
C ARG A 647 -58.38 1.13 27.95
N ALA A 648 -57.66 0.01 27.87
CA ALA A 648 -58.05 -1.25 28.49
C ALA A 648 -57.71 -1.32 30.00
N GLY A 649 -57.00 -0.35 30.57
CA GLY A 649 -56.55 -0.38 31.96
C GLY A 649 -55.50 -1.47 32.23
N LEU A 650 -54.76 -1.88 31.20
CA LEU A 650 -53.72 -2.92 31.23
C LEU A 650 -52.31 -2.33 31.25
N ARG A 651 -52.20 -1.02 31.48
CA ARG A 651 -50.95 -0.27 31.48
C ARG A 651 -50.62 0.27 32.87
#